data_AF-A0A8H3IZV4-F1
#
_entry.id   AF-A0A8H3IZV4-F1
#
_cell.length_a   1.000
_cell.length_b   1.000
_cell.length_c   1.000
_cell.angle_alpha   90.00
_cell.angle_beta   90.00
_cell.angle_gamma   90.00
#
_symmetry.space_group_name_H-M   'P 1'
#
loop_
_entity.id
_entity.type
_entity.pdbx_description
1 polymer ?
#
loop_
_entity_poly.entity_id
_entity_poly.type
_entity_poly.pdbx_seq_one_letter_code
_entity_poly.pdbx_strand_id
1 'polypeptide(L)'
;MKLRNPIAFTPLPVTIITSFVYIIVIAALLVTHIVLPAAPKSSTPLPGVNLTEAWLDLRILTEAYRPYNSRQNDHVRNWLLQRIEEILQENNVSTTSVSAASSPVVVFSDITSNLTFSSPRPKNNAGISIYFEGTNIIVYIRGSGDEEGDWWSKRSKPEGKGGVLVNAHYDSVSTGYGATDDGVGVVTVLQLIKHFSTPGKQPKRGIVALLNNGEEDYLNGARAFTQHPMSQFAHTFLNLEGAGAGGRAALFRSTDTEITKAYKKAPHPYGDCASGDAFARGVIRSQTDYIIFNGILGLRGLDVAFTEPRARYHTDQDDTKHTDLDSVWHMLSAALATVQALSSDTSSVFDGEPSGRGKVPAGKGTTAVWFSFFGETFAVFRLHTLFALCITLLIVAPVILIVLGAILFKVDKHYLFSSAKHHHHPEGDDTVPLKGLRGIVRYPFIFAVATAAVIALAFLIAEMNPYIIYSSPYAVWSTMISAWLFVAWVLTSFVDWLRPTALHRAYALLWMFAAGWVVLVIVTVFEQKIKIVGDYFMVFYFAAIAIATSISFFELFGLQPKSQYADTFAHHEFGAPTNSRPRSASSSRLMDPDTEQEAQENEVERPTDNVEEQDVDETTSLLGKGRQSTFARRTSPHTRQEESSSFDAKKKRVYGYEQDWSWSLPTWTWLLQFLILAPVPVILVGQVGLLFMSGVHQTVADGNAALPIYLGAAVFTILILAPLGPFLHRYTYHIPVFLFLILAGTLIYNLVAFPFSGNNRLKLFFLQTVDLDTGINSVSLTGLGDPYLRETIASLPSAAGQQPSCTPSTSREGLTECAWHGLAPNVVKSPHPNIPPLNTYADWLTYHVFRAPNSTEARIRLWGRSSRACKIQFHRPIADFHVEGAGEDKRFDRVPEGGSKEIRLWSRTWEKEWNVRIRWEVEEGSGRGMDGKVVCLWSDDNETGLIPALDEIRHFAPDWVAVTKSADGLVEGSKAFLI
;
A
#
# COMPACT_ATOMS: atom_id res chain seq x y z
N MET A 1 35.44 -33.44 17.77
CA MET A 1 34.33 -33.02 16.88
C MET A 1 34.89 -31.95 15.93
N LYS A 2 34.99 -32.19 14.61
CA LYS A 2 35.47 -31.14 13.69
C LYS A 2 34.39 -30.07 13.54
N LEU A 3 34.71 -28.80 13.79
CA LEU A 3 33.80 -27.70 13.47
C LEU A 3 33.52 -27.73 11.96
N ARG A 4 32.24 -27.87 11.59
CA ARG A 4 31.81 -27.72 10.20
C ARG A 4 31.88 -26.25 9.83
N ASN A 5 32.36 -25.95 8.62
CA ASN A 5 32.46 -24.58 8.12
C ASN A 5 31.07 -23.89 8.20
N PRO A 6 30.91 -22.81 8.99
CA PRO A 6 29.61 -22.20 9.27
C PRO A 6 29.00 -21.48 8.06
N ILE A 7 29.78 -21.24 6.99
CA ILE A 7 29.29 -20.64 5.74
C ILE A 7 29.26 -21.64 4.57
N ALA A 8 29.43 -22.96 4.81
CA ALA A 8 29.33 -23.96 3.76
C ALA A 8 27.87 -24.28 3.38
N PHE A 9 27.60 -24.44 2.08
CA PHE A 9 26.28 -24.73 1.48
C PHE A 9 25.71 -26.11 1.87
N THR A 10 25.36 -26.23 3.14
CA THR A 10 24.90 -27.44 3.83
C THR A 10 23.70 -27.08 4.72
N PRO A 11 22.85 -28.04 5.12
CA PRO A 11 21.50 -27.66 5.54
C PRO A 11 21.39 -26.76 6.76
N LEU A 12 22.25 -26.97 7.77
CA LEU A 12 22.18 -26.21 9.01
C LEU A 12 22.60 -24.73 8.80
N PRO A 13 23.77 -24.41 8.19
CA PRO A 13 24.11 -23.04 7.75
C PRO A 13 23.03 -22.35 6.91
N VAL A 14 22.49 -23.03 5.88
CA VAL A 14 21.50 -22.42 4.99
C VAL A 14 20.24 -22.08 5.78
N THR A 15 19.67 -23.03 6.51
CA THR A 15 18.43 -22.84 7.29
C THR A 15 18.58 -21.74 8.33
N ILE A 16 19.68 -21.73 9.09
CA ILE A 16 19.89 -20.71 10.12
C ILE A 16 20.04 -19.32 9.51
N ILE A 17 20.94 -19.14 8.53
CA ILE A 17 21.28 -17.81 8.02
C ILE A 17 20.13 -17.22 7.21
N THR A 18 19.48 -18.00 6.35
CA THR A 18 18.37 -17.51 5.53
C THR A 18 17.16 -17.12 6.39
N SER A 19 16.79 -17.93 7.38
CA SER A 19 15.72 -17.60 8.31
C SER A 19 16.08 -16.44 9.24
N PHE A 20 17.31 -16.36 9.75
CA PHE A 20 17.76 -15.22 10.57
C PHE A 20 17.66 -13.89 9.81
N VAL A 21 18.09 -13.85 8.55
CA VAL A 21 17.97 -12.67 7.69
C VAL A 21 16.51 -12.32 7.40
N TYR A 22 15.66 -13.30 7.07
CA TYR A 22 14.22 -13.03 6.86
C TYR A 22 13.52 -12.54 8.13
N ILE A 23 13.83 -13.12 9.29
CA ILE A 23 13.28 -12.67 10.59
C ILE A 23 13.71 -11.23 10.87
N ILE A 24 14.98 -10.88 10.69
CA ILE A 24 15.47 -9.51 10.90
C ILE A 24 14.83 -8.52 9.91
N VAL A 25 14.76 -8.86 8.62
CA VAL A 25 14.18 -7.97 7.60
C VAL A 25 12.69 -7.75 7.84
N ILE A 26 11.92 -8.81 8.11
CA ILE A 26 10.47 -8.71 8.38
C ILE A 26 10.22 -8.00 9.71
N ALA A 27 11.01 -8.27 10.76
CA ALA A 27 10.89 -7.56 12.04
C ALA A 27 11.22 -6.07 11.89
N ALA A 28 12.27 -5.71 11.14
CA ALA A 28 12.61 -4.32 10.86
C ALA A 28 11.50 -3.60 10.07
N LEU A 29 10.96 -4.23 9.02
CA LEU A 29 9.81 -3.71 8.28
C LEU A 29 8.61 -3.45 9.19
N LEU A 30 8.17 -4.47 9.94
CA LEU A 30 7.03 -4.39 10.85
C LEU A 30 7.24 -3.35 11.96
N VAL A 31 8.44 -3.25 12.52
CA VAL A 31 8.77 -2.20 13.50
C VAL A 31 8.69 -0.81 12.85
N THR A 32 9.27 -0.59 11.67
CA THR A 32 9.21 0.74 11.03
C THR A 32 7.82 1.13 10.53
N HIS A 33 6.95 0.15 10.27
CA HIS A 33 5.57 0.37 9.88
C HIS A 33 4.66 0.64 11.10
N ILE A 34 4.68 -0.25 12.11
CA ILE A 34 3.78 -0.21 13.26
C ILE A 34 4.25 0.79 14.34
N VAL A 35 5.57 1.00 14.51
CA VAL A 35 6.11 1.86 15.56
C VAL A 35 6.31 3.28 15.02
N LEU A 36 5.60 4.22 15.64
CA LEU A 36 5.74 5.66 15.45
C LEU A 36 7.12 6.18 15.91
N PRO A 37 7.67 7.22 15.25
CA PRO A 37 8.79 7.98 15.80
C PRO A 37 8.31 8.84 16.97
N ALA A 38 8.89 8.63 18.16
CA ALA A 38 8.47 9.33 19.36
C ALA A 38 8.61 10.86 19.26
N ALA A 39 7.62 11.59 19.77
CA ALA A 39 7.64 13.04 19.84
C ALA A 39 8.80 13.55 20.74
N PRO A 40 9.35 14.73 20.44
CA PRO A 40 10.33 15.39 21.30
C PRO A 40 9.85 15.55 22.73
N LYS A 41 10.71 15.24 23.71
CA LYS A 41 10.42 15.41 25.14
C LYS A 41 10.31 16.87 25.60
N SER A 42 10.65 17.84 24.74
CA SER A 42 10.39 19.25 24.97
C SER A 42 9.01 19.61 24.42
N SER A 43 8.16 20.24 25.24
CA SER A 43 6.89 20.82 24.77
C SER A 43 7.11 21.81 23.63
N THR A 44 8.22 22.55 23.64
CA THR A 44 8.65 23.44 22.56
C THR A 44 9.93 22.87 21.89
N PRO A 45 9.81 22.05 20.83
CA PRO A 45 10.96 21.45 20.15
C PRO A 45 11.68 22.41 19.21
N LEU A 46 10.96 23.43 18.71
CA LEU A 46 11.46 24.43 17.77
C LEU A 46 10.85 25.80 18.12
N PRO A 47 11.53 26.92 17.83
CA PRO A 47 10.95 28.25 18.02
C PRO A 47 9.63 28.38 17.25
N GLY A 48 8.58 28.86 17.92
CA GLY A 48 7.24 28.99 17.31
C GLY A 48 6.48 27.67 17.11
N VAL A 49 6.87 26.58 17.78
CA VAL A 49 6.14 25.29 17.78
C VAL A 49 5.98 24.79 19.22
N ASN A 50 4.76 24.43 19.61
CA ASN A 50 4.41 23.94 20.94
C ASN A 50 3.47 22.73 20.85
N LEU A 51 3.98 21.54 21.23
CA LEU A 51 3.27 20.27 21.12
C LEU A 51 2.19 20.10 22.20
N THR A 52 2.41 20.65 23.39
CA THR A 52 1.40 20.61 24.47
C THR A 52 0.19 21.46 24.10
N GLU A 53 0.43 22.61 23.47
CA GLU A 53 -0.60 23.49 22.94
C GLU A 53 -1.32 22.87 21.74
N ALA A 54 -0.61 22.33 20.75
CA ALA A 54 -1.22 21.63 19.62
C ALA A 54 -2.16 20.48 20.05
N TRP A 55 -1.81 19.77 21.13
CA TRP A 55 -2.66 18.72 21.71
C TRP A 55 -3.88 19.24 22.49
N LEU A 56 -3.79 20.43 23.08
CA LEU A 56 -4.92 21.09 23.76
C LEU A 56 -5.86 21.72 22.73
N ASP A 57 -5.33 22.41 21.73
CA ASP A 57 -6.06 22.95 20.59
C ASP A 57 -6.81 21.83 19.86
N LEU A 58 -6.18 20.65 19.68
CA LEU A 58 -6.81 19.47 19.08
C LEU A 58 -8.00 18.99 19.90
N ARG A 59 -7.87 18.91 21.23
CA ARG A 59 -8.96 18.48 22.12
C ARG A 59 -10.17 19.41 22.11
N ILE A 60 -9.95 20.72 21.98
CA ILE A 60 -11.03 21.71 21.86
C ILE A 60 -11.71 21.58 20.49
N LEU A 61 -10.92 21.45 19.42
CA LEU A 61 -11.41 21.25 18.06
C LEU A 61 -12.24 19.96 17.88
N THR A 62 -11.96 18.93 18.68
CA THR A 62 -12.60 17.61 18.60
C THR A 62 -13.52 17.30 19.79
N GLU A 63 -14.00 18.31 20.52
CA GLU A 63 -14.89 18.09 21.68
C GLU A 63 -16.28 17.57 21.24
N ALA A 64 -16.70 17.90 20.02
CA ALA A 64 -18.03 17.62 19.47
C ALA A 64 -17.99 17.54 17.92
N TYR A 65 -19.00 16.93 17.30
CA TYR A 65 -19.09 16.75 15.85
C TYR A 65 -19.35 18.09 15.13
N ARG A 66 -18.54 18.41 14.12
CA ARG A 66 -18.47 19.74 13.50
C ARG A 66 -18.73 19.77 11.97
N PRO A 67 -19.69 19.01 11.41
CA PRO A 67 -20.05 19.11 9.98
C PRO A 67 -20.57 20.51 9.64
N TYR A 68 -20.45 20.93 8.37
CA TYR A 68 -20.85 22.26 7.90
C TYR A 68 -22.27 22.71 8.34
N ASN A 69 -23.19 21.74 8.46
CA ASN A 69 -24.59 21.95 8.87
C ASN A 69 -24.84 21.69 10.39
N SER A 70 -23.85 21.93 11.26
CA SER A 70 -24.02 21.95 12.73
C SER A 70 -23.73 23.33 13.33
N ARG A 71 -24.26 23.58 14.54
CA ARG A 71 -23.92 24.76 15.36
C ARG A 71 -22.49 24.71 15.86
N GLN A 72 -21.96 23.52 16.14
CA GLN A 72 -20.57 23.37 16.58
C GLN A 72 -19.57 23.85 15.52
N ASN A 73 -19.89 23.73 14.22
CA ASN A 73 -19.05 24.28 13.15
C ASN A 73 -18.93 25.83 13.21
N ASP A 74 -19.99 26.55 13.61
CA ASP A 74 -19.91 28.00 13.89
C ASP A 74 -19.01 28.30 15.09
N HIS A 75 -19.13 27.52 16.17
CA HIS A 75 -18.31 27.70 17.38
C HIS A 75 -16.83 27.44 17.10
N VAL A 76 -16.50 26.32 16.44
CA VAL A 76 -15.14 25.97 16.00
C VAL A 76 -14.56 27.06 15.10
N ARG A 77 -15.31 27.54 14.10
CA ARG A 77 -14.83 28.61 13.19
C ARG A 77 -14.46 29.89 13.94
N ASN A 78 -15.30 30.30 14.89
CA ASN A 78 -15.04 31.50 15.68
C ASN A 78 -13.87 31.32 16.65
N TRP A 79 -13.74 30.14 17.27
CA TRP A 79 -12.58 29.77 18.08
C TRP A 79 -11.28 29.76 17.27
N LEU A 80 -11.28 29.21 16.05
CA LEU A 80 -10.10 29.23 15.16
C LEU A 80 -9.65 30.65 14.82
N LEU A 81 -10.58 31.56 14.52
CA LEU A 81 -10.26 32.97 14.31
C LEU A 81 -9.64 33.62 15.55
N GLN A 82 -10.18 33.35 16.74
CA GLN A 82 -9.64 33.84 18.01
C GLN A 82 -8.23 33.26 18.28
N ARG A 83 -8.04 31.94 18.16
CA ARG A 83 -6.75 31.26 18.40
C ARG A 83 -5.67 31.74 17.43
N ILE A 84 -6.01 32.05 16.17
CA ILE A 84 -5.11 32.68 15.21
C ILE A 84 -4.72 34.09 15.67
N GLU A 85 -5.66 34.91 16.14
CA GLU A 85 -5.34 36.25 16.66
C GLU A 85 -4.49 36.18 17.94
N GLU A 86 -4.78 35.26 18.86
CA GLU A 86 -3.94 34.99 20.03
C GLU A 86 -2.50 34.61 19.63
N ILE A 87 -2.34 33.68 18.69
CA ILE A 87 -1.01 33.27 18.15
C ILE A 87 -0.25 34.47 17.56
N LEU A 88 -0.93 35.40 16.88
CA LEU A 88 -0.32 36.60 16.34
C LEU A 88 0.06 37.61 17.44
N GLN A 89 -0.77 37.77 18.47
CA GLN A 89 -0.46 38.59 19.65
C GLN A 89 0.72 38.02 20.45
N GLU A 90 0.78 36.71 20.67
CA GLU A 90 1.92 36.00 21.29
C GLU A 90 3.23 36.28 20.53
N ASN A 91 3.18 36.35 19.20
CA ASN A 91 4.30 36.68 18.32
C ASN A 91 4.55 38.19 18.10
N ASN A 92 3.82 39.07 18.79
CA ASN A 92 3.89 40.54 18.69
C ASN A 92 3.53 41.11 17.30
N VAL A 93 2.68 40.41 16.53
CA VAL A 93 2.13 40.87 15.25
C VAL A 93 0.81 41.62 15.48
N SER A 94 0.78 42.92 15.19
CA SER A 94 -0.40 43.76 15.39
C SER A 94 -1.45 43.56 14.29
N THR A 95 -2.52 42.83 14.64
CA THR A 95 -3.75 42.66 13.85
C THR A 95 -4.53 43.97 13.65
N THR A 96 -4.27 44.98 14.47
CA THR A 96 -5.02 46.25 14.58
C THR A 96 -4.32 47.45 13.93
N SER A 97 -3.22 47.25 13.21
CA SER A 97 -2.46 48.34 12.59
C SER A 97 -3.13 48.94 11.33
N VAL A 98 -2.95 50.25 11.12
CA VAL A 98 -3.82 51.12 10.30
C VAL A 98 -3.72 50.88 8.78
N SER A 99 -2.91 49.92 8.31
CA SER A 99 -2.94 49.46 6.91
C SER A 99 -2.41 48.03 6.76
N ALA A 100 -3.20 47.14 6.15
CA ALA A 100 -2.80 45.77 5.83
C ALA A 100 -1.54 45.72 4.93
N ALA A 101 -1.34 46.77 4.13
CA ALA A 101 -0.21 46.97 3.23
C ALA A 101 1.18 46.72 3.84
N SER A 102 1.34 46.98 5.14
CA SER A 102 2.61 46.85 5.87
C SER A 102 2.65 45.67 6.85
N SER A 103 1.57 44.90 6.99
CA SER A 103 1.53 43.78 7.93
C SER A 103 2.34 42.58 7.41
N PRO A 104 3.11 41.88 8.28
CA PRO A 104 3.75 40.61 7.92
C PRO A 104 2.76 39.44 7.84
N VAL A 105 1.57 39.56 8.43
CA VAL A 105 0.49 38.57 8.35
C VAL A 105 -0.87 39.25 8.14
N VAL A 106 -1.68 38.70 7.23
CA VAL A 106 -3.05 39.16 6.98
C VAL A 106 -4.01 37.99 7.11
N VAL A 107 -5.07 38.15 7.91
CA VAL A 107 -6.11 37.14 8.15
C VAL A 107 -7.37 37.55 7.39
N PHE A 108 -7.84 36.70 6.48
CA PHE A 108 -9.10 36.85 5.77
C PHE A 108 -10.12 35.87 6.35
N SER A 109 -11.18 36.42 6.96
CA SER A 109 -12.38 35.68 7.32
C SER A 109 -13.30 35.67 6.09
N ASP A 110 -13.16 34.67 5.21
CA ASP A 110 -13.92 34.64 3.97
C ASP A 110 -15.38 34.26 4.23
N ILE A 111 -16.23 35.29 4.21
CA ILE A 111 -17.69 35.18 4.28
C ILE A 111 -18.33 35.60 2.94
N THR A 112 -17.54 35.64 1.86
CA THR A 112 -17.92 36.23 0.57
C THR A 112 -17.91 35.22 -0.58
N SER A 113 -16.95 34.30 -0.64
CA SER A 113 -16.84 33.34 -1.74
C SER A 113 -18.04 32.38 -1.78
N ASN A 114 -18.79 32.41 -2.89
CA ASN A 114 -19.81 31.43 -3.22
C ASN A 114 -19.60 30.91 -4.66
N LEU A 115 -20.13 29.73 -4.96
CA LEU A 115 -19.93 29.10 -6.27
C LEU A 115 -21.08 28.14 -6.61
N THR A 116 -21.45 28.12 -7.90
CA THR A 116 -22.22 27.02 -8.51
C THR A 116 -21.31 26.14 -9.37
N PHE A 117 -21.38 24.82 -9.18
CA PHE A 117 -20.61 23.82 -9.94
C PHE A 117 -21.35 22.48 -10.01
N SER A 118 -20.79 21.47 -10.68
CA SER A 118 -21.39 20.14 -10.77
C SER A 118 -20.38 18.99 -10.69
N SER A 119 -20.92 17.78 -10.52
CA SER A 119 -20.21 16.51 -10.54
C SER A 119 -19.82 16.13 -11.98
N PRO A 120 -18.53 15.93 -12.30
CA PRO A 120 -18.12 15.48 -13.63
C PRO A 120 -18.54 14.01 -13.83
N ARG A 121 -19.64 13.79 -14.55
CA ARG A 121 -20.14 12.46 -14.96
C ARG A 121 -20.18 12.32 -16.49
N PRO A 122 -20.04 11.09 -17.03
CA PRO A 122 -20.24 10.84 -18.46
C PRO A 122 -21.66 11.14 -18.90
N LYS A 123 -21.84 11.58 -20.16
CA LYS A 123 -23.12 12.04 -20.76
C LYS A 123 -24.34 11.15 -20.49
N ASN A 124 -24.15 9.84 -20.36
CA ASN A 124 -25.24 8.87 -20.21
C ASN A 124 -25.84 8.83 -18.79
N ASN A 125 -25.18 9.40 -17.78
CA ASN A 125 -25.64 9.42 -16.39
C ASN A 125 -25.83 10.85 -15.90
N ALA A 126 -27.08 11.21 -15.55
CA ALA A 126 -27.36 12.46 -14.86
C ALA A 126 -26.53 12.56 -13.56
N GLY A 127 -26.03 13.76 -13.28
CA GLY A 127 -25.21 14.02 -12.11
C GLY A 127 -25.90 14.84 -11.03
N ILE A 128 -25.06 15.46 -10.22
CA ILE A 128 -25.40 16.29 -9.07
C ILE A 128 -24.83 17.68 -9.36
N SER A 129 -25.62 18.71 -9.10
CA SER A 129 -25.21 20.11 -9.12
C SER A 129 -25.18 20.66 -7.69
N ILE A 130 -24.26 21.58 -7.41
CA ILE A 130 -24.03 22.12 -6.07
C ILE A 130 -23.95 23.65 -6.16
N TYR A 131 -24.65 24.32 -5.26
CA TYR A 131 -24.40 25.72 -4.90
C TYR A 131 -23.90 25.77 -3.45
N PHE A 132 -22.79 26.46 -3.21
CA PHE A 132 -22.12 26.49 -1.91
C PHE A 132 -21.60 27.88 -1.53
N GLU A 133 -21.61 28.15 -0.22
CA GLU A 133 -21.22 29.41 0.40
C GLU A 133 -20.08 29.19 1.41
N GLY A 134 -18.85 29.09 0.93
CA GLY A 134 -17.71 28.71 1.75
C GLY A 134 -17.33 29.75 2.79
N THR A 135 -17.05 29.28 4.01
CA THR A 135 -16.78 30.11 5.20
C THR A 135 -15.31 30.09 5.59
N ASN A 136 -14.40 29.89 4.63
CA ASN A 136 -13.00 29.58 4.88
C ASN A 136 -12.27 30.64 5.73
N ILE A 137 -11.21 30.22 6.41
CA ILE A 137 -10.26 31.10 7.08
C ILE A 137 -8.94 31.01 6.31
N ILE A 138 -8.39 32.16 5.90
CA ILE A 138 -7.19 32.23 5.05
C ILE A 138 -6.19 33.17 5.73
N VAL A 139 -5.00 32.65 6.04
CA VAL A 139 -3.92 33.41 6.70
C VAL A 139 -2.76 33.53 5.73
N TYR A 140 -2.52 34.73 5.22
CA TYR A 140 -1.39 35.04 4.35
C TYR A 140 -0.22 35.58 5.18
N ILE A 141 0.90 34.86 5.17
CA ILE A 141 2.15 35.24 5.82
C ILE A 141 3.10 35.74 4.72
N ARG A 142 3.39 37.04 4.74
CA ARG A 142 4.10 37.74 3.66
C ARG A 142 5.57 37.32 3.57
N GLY A 143 5.96 36.77 2.44
CA GLY A 143 7.35 36.41 2.15
C GLY A 143 8.24 37.64 1.99
N SER A 144 9.51 37.52 2.36
CA SER A 144 10.51 38.59 2.21
C SER A 144 10.96 38.84 0.75
N GLY A 145 10.32 38.19 -0.23
CA GLY A 145 10.44 38.46 -1.66
C GLY A 145 9.09 38.58 -2.38
N ASP A 146 7.98 38.77 -1.64
CA ASP A 146 6.65 39.03 -2.20
C ASP A 146 6.47 40.51 -2.56
N GLU A 147 5.42 40.87 -3.31
CA GLU A 147 5.07 42.27 -3.56
C GLU A 147 4.64 42.98 -2.24
N GLU A 148 5.09 44.22 -2.04
CA GLU A 148 4.64 45.07 -0.95
C GLU A 148 3.19 45.57 -1.17
N GLY A 149 2.50 45.94 -0.09
CA GLY A 149 1.14 46.45 -0.16
C GLY A 149 0.06 45.38 -0.33
N ASP A 150 -1.17 45.85 -0.60
CA ASP A 150 -2.38 45.02 -0.68
C ASP A 150 -2.62 44.55 -2.12
N TRP A 151 -1.67 43.79 -2.67
CA TRP A 151 -1.70 43.35 -4.08
C TRP A 151 -2.96 42.56 -4.45
N TRP A 152 -3.59 41.88 -3.49
CA TRP A 152 -4.84 41.13 -3.65
C TRP A 152 -6.08 42.00 -3.85
N SER A 153 -6.00 43.31 -3.55
CA SER A 153 -7.06 44.28 -3.88
C SER A 153 -7.03 44.72 -5.35
N LYS A 154 -5.96 44.40 -6.08
CA LYS A 154 -5.86 44.64 -7.53
C LYS A 154 -6.66 43.58 -8.30
N ARG A 155 -7.26 43.97 -9.44
CA ARG A 155 -7.92 43.02 -10.38
C ARG A 155 -6.95 42.32 -11.34
N SER A 156 -5.67 42.68 -11.32
CA SER A 156 -4.60 41.96 -12.02
C SER A 156 -4.31 40.62 -11.33
N LYS A 157 -3.71 39.67 -12.05
CA LYS A 157 -3.06 38.54 -11.37
C LYS A 157 -1.90 39.05 -10.50
N PRO A 158 -1.56 38.36 -9.39
CA PRO A 158 -0.31 38.64 -8.69
C PRO A 158 0.89 38.38 -9.61
N GLU A 159 1.89 39.25 -9.55
CA GLU A 159 3.14 39.11 -10.29
C GLU A 159 4.23 38.51 -9.39
N GLY A 160 5.17 37.78 -9.98
CA GLY A 160 6.29 37.16 -9.26
C GLY A 160 6.27 35.62 -9.29
N LYS A 161 6.88 35.01 -8.26
CA LYS A 161 7.19 33.57 -8.21
C LYS A 161 6.15 32.72 -7.45
N GLY A 162 5.03 33.34 -7.09
CA GLY A 162 3.97 32.74 -6.30
C GLY A 162 4.37 32.27 -4.89
N GLY A 163 3.40 31.75 -4.15
CA GLY A 163 3.55 31.26 -2.78
C GLY A 163 3.42 29.76 -2.59
N VAL A 164 3.43 29.35 -1.31
CA VAL A 164 3.13 28.00 -0.84
C VAL A 164 1.75 28.00 -0.17
N LEU A 165 0.81 27.21 -0.69
CA LEU A 165 -0.45 26.91 -0.01
C LEU A 165 -0.24 25.76 0.98
N VAL A 166 -0.82 25.85 2.17
CA VAL A 166 -0.99 24.73 3.10
C VAL A 166 -2.47 24.62 3.43
N ASN A 167 -3.07 23.46 3.19
CA ASN A 167 -4.51 23.23 3.40
C ASN A 167 -4.73 22.18 4.49
N ALA A 168 -5.79 22.42 5.26
CA ALA A 168 -6.45 21.49 6.18
C ALA A 168 -7.96 21.81 6.16
N HIS A 169 -8.82 20.82 6.36
CA HIS A 169 -10.27 21.04 6.50
C HIS A 169 -10.69 21.06 7.97
N TYR A 170 -11.57 21.98 8.35
CA TYR A 170 -11.98 22.15 9.75
C TYR A 170 -13.38 21.60 10.08
N ASP A 171 -14.12 21.07 9.11
CA ASP A 171 -15.30 20.25 9.38
C ASP A 171 -14.92 18.83 9.87
N SER A 172 -15.93 17.99 10.02
CA SER A 172 -15.85 16.55 10.27
C SER A 172 -17.19 15.94 9.84
N VAL A 173 -17.26 14.63 9.63
CA VAL A 173 -18.54 13.94 9.49
C VAL A 173 -19.44 14.23 10.69
N SER A 174 -20.75 14.18 10.45
CA SER A 174 -21.79 14.28 11.48
C SER A 174 -21.85 13.10 12.46
N THR A 175 -20.87 12.19 12.43
CA THR A 175 -20.86 10.94 13.22
C THR A 175 -19.49 10.64 13.87
N GLY A 176 -18.54 11.58 13.81
CA GLY A 176 -17.17 11.38 14.28
C GLY A 176 -16.50 12.70 14.62
N TYR A 177 -15.60 12.68 15.60
CA TYR A 177 -14.98 13.88 16.16
C TYR A 177 -13.89 14.48 15.26
N GLY A 178 -13.52 13.79 14.17
CA GLY A 178 -12.58 14.29 13.18
C GLY A 178 -11.22 14.65 13.79
N ALA A 179 -10.71 13.83 14.71
CA ALA A 179 -9.44 14.08 15.36
C ALA A 179 -8.26 13.95 14.41
N THR A 180 -8.22 12.93 13.56
CA THR A 180 -7.26 12.84 12.45
C THR A 180 -7.81 13.32 11.12
N ASP A 181 -9.11 13.62 11.09
CA ASP A 181 -9.89 13.90 9.89
C ASP A 181 -10.67 15.24 10.01
N ASP A 182 -10.05 16.40 9.81
CA ASP A 182 -8.61 16.67 9.71
C ASP A 182 -8.11 17.51 10.92
N GLY A 183 -8.52 17.13 12.14
CA GLY A 183 -8.15 17.86 13.35
C GLY A 183 -6.63 18.04 13.54
N VAL A 184 -5.85 17.00 13.23
CA VAL A 184 -4.37 17.06 13.26
C VAL A 184 -3.80 17.98 12.18
N GLY A 185 -4.36 18.01 10.97
CA GLY A 185 -3.94 18.95 9.92
C GLY A 185 -4.26 20.40 10.31
N VAL A 186 -5.44 20.66 10.88
CA VAL A 186 -5.82 22.00 11.39
C VAL A 186 -4.85 22.49 12.45
N VAL A 187 -4.54 21.71 13.50
CA VAL A 187 -3.57 22.15 14.52
C VAL A 187 -2.14 22.19 13.97
N THR A 188 -1.82 21.38 12.97
CA THR A 188 -0.55 21.51 12.24
C THR A 188 -0.48 22.87 11.54
N VAL A 189 -1.54 23.30 10.85
CA VAL A 189 -1.62 24.63 10.21
C VAL A 189 -1.54 25.76 11.24
N LEU A 190 -2.18 25.64 12.41
CA LEU A 190 -2.04 26.62 13.51
C LEU A 190 -0.58 26.74 13.98
N GLN A 191 0.12 25.62 14.18
CA GLN A 191 1.52 25.64 14.58
C GLN A 191 2.46 26.11 13.44
N LEU A 192 2.10 25.94 12.17
CA LEU A 192 2.81 26.56 11.04
C LEU A 192 2.62 28.08 11.02
N ILE A 193 1.40 28.57 11.27
CA ILE A 193 1.13 30.01 11.42
C ILE A 193 1.98 30.58 12.57
N LYS A 194 2.02 29.90 13.71
CA LYS A 194 2.85 30.27 14.86
C LYS A 194 4.35 30.27 14.52
N HIS A 195 4.83 29.27 13.78
CA HIS A 195 6.23 29.20 13.37
C HIS A 195 6.63 30.37 12.47
N PHE A 196 5.92 30.58 11.36
CA PHE A 196 6.34 31.55 10.33
C PHE A 196 6.00 33.01 10.67
N SER A 197 5.13 33.25 11.66
CA SER A 197 4.91 34.58 12.25
C SER A 197 5.86 34.90 13.42
N THR A 198 6.62 33.93 13.95
CA THR A 198 7.63 34.18 14.99
C THR A 198 8.72 35.15 14.47
N PRO A 199 9.17 36.14 15.26
CA PRO A 199 10.27 37.04 14.87
C PRO A 199 11.51 36.28 14.38
N GLY A 200 12.01 36.66 13.19
CA GLY A 200 13.14 36.01 12.53
C GLY A 200 12.82 34.72 11.76
N LYS A 201 11.54 34.32 11.65
CA LYS A 201 11.09 33.14 10.88
C LYS A 201 10.40 33.45 9.55
N GLN A 202 10.35 34.72 9.14
CA GLN A 202 9.71 35.15 7.89
C GLN A 202 10.24 34.34 6.67
N PRO A 203 9.37 33.77 5.82
CA PRO A 203 9.78 32.96 4.67
C PRO A 203 10.33 33.82 3.50
N LYS A 204 10.75 33.18 2.41
CA LYS A 204 11.18 33.88 1.17
C LYS A 204 10.02 34.10 0.21
N ARG A 205 9.27 33.05 -0.13
CA ARG A 205 7.94 33.15 -0.75
C ARG A 205 6.87 33.17 0.33
N GLY A 206 5.79 33.92 0.12
CA GLY A 206 4.66 33.93 1.04
C GLY A 206 4.00 32.57 1.22
N ILE A 207 3.42 32.38 2.40
CA ILE A 207 2.65 31.19 2.76
C ILE A 207 1.18 31.58 2.85
N VAL A 208 0.30 30.81 2.21
CA VAL A 208 -1.15 30.88 2.40
C VAL A 208 -1.54 29.65 3.22
N ALA A 209 -1.82 29.86 4.50
CA ALA A 209 -2.48 28.85 5.33
C ALA A 209 -4.00 28.94 5.07
N LEU A 210 -4.61 27.81 4.69
CA LEU A 210 -6.03 27.68 4.40
C LEU A 210 -6.63 26.66 5.36
N LEU A 211 -7.58 27.13 6.18
CA LEU A 211 -8.49 26.28 6.94
C LEU A 211 -9.85 26.38 6.24
N ASN A 212 -10.22 25.34 5.49
CA ASN A 212 -11.44 25.36 4.68
C ASN A 212 -12.58 24.57 5.34
N ASN A 213 -13.80 24.73 4.82
CA ASN A 213 -15.02 24.16 5.41
C ASN A 213 -15.91 23.51 4.33
N GLY A 214 -16.43 22.33 4.61
CA GLY A 214 -17.28 21.54 3.73
C GLY A 214 -16.52 20.58 2.81
N GLU A 215 -15.38 20.03 3.26
CA GLU A 215 -14.67 18.95 2.54
C GLU A 215 -15.57 17.70 2.49
N GLU A 216 -15.99 17.25 3.68
CA GLU A 216 -16.78 16.04 3.99
C GLU A 216 -18.11 15.94 3.23
N ASP A 217 -18.60 17.08 2.75
CA ASP A 217 -19.85 17.23 2.01
C ASP A 217 -19.65 17.65 0.54
N TYR A 218 -18.48 17.31 -0.05
CA TYR A 218 -18.14 17.16 -1.48
C TYR A 218 -16.93 17.99 -2.00
N LEU A 219 -15.92 18.29 -1.18
CA LEU A 219 -14.75 19.17 -1.46
C LEU A 219 -15.13 20.66 -1.64
N ASN A 220 -16.15 21.12 -0.91
CA ASN A 220 -16.78 22.41 -1.18
C ASN A 220 -15.91 23.60 -0.77
N GLY A 221 -15.17 23.49 0.34
CA GLY A 221 -14.37 24.59 0.88
C GLY A 221 -13.20 24.99 -0.02
N ALA A 222 -12.40 24.05 -0.53
CA ALA A 222 -11.38 24.37 -1.53
C ALA A 222 -11.97 24.87 -2.85
N ARG A 223 -13.18 24.42 -3.25
CA ARG A 223 -13.87 25.00 -4.42
C ARG A 223 -14.29 26.44 -4.18
N ALA A 224 -14.83 26.79 -3.01
CA ALA A 224 -15.11 28.18 -2.65
C ALA A 224 -13.82 29.02 -2.63
N PHE A 225 -12.72 28.49 -2.09
CA PHE A 225 -11.41 29.16 -2.10
C PHE A 225 -10.97 29.59 -3.50
N THR A 226 -11.33 28.86 -4.57
CA THR A 226 -10.99 29.25 -5.96
C THR A 226 -11.53 30.62 -6.39
N GLN A 227 -12.52 31.17 -5.68
CA GLN A 227 -13.08 32.50 -5.93
C GLN A 227 -12.33 33.62 -5.17
N HIS A 228 -11.60 33.28 -4.10
CA HIS A 228 -10.82 34.23 -3.33
C HIS A 228 -9.51 34.59 -4.07
N PRO A 229 -9.03 35.86 -4.06
CA PRO A 229 -7.82 36.28 -4.79
C PRO A 229 -6.55 35.47 -4.46
N MET A 230 -6.41 35.01 -3.22
CA MET A 230 -5.28 34.17 -2.77
C MET A 230 -5.12 32.87 -3.57
N SER A 231 -6.19 32.34 -4.17
CA SER A 231 -6.15 31.13 -5.02
C SER A 231 -5.34 31.29 -6.32
N GLN A 232 -4.97 32.52 -6.69
CA GLN A 232 -4.12 32.81 -7.85
C GLN A 232 -2.67 33.14 -7.46
N PHE A 233 -2.34 33.18 -6.17
CA PHE A 233 -1.00 33.53 -5.67
C PHE A 233 -0.11 32.32 -5.41
N ALA A 234 -0.64 31.23 -4.85
CA ALA A 234 0.17 30.03 -4.66
C ALA A 234 0.60 29.44 -6.02
N HIS A 235 1.81 28.89 -6.10
CA HIS A 235 2.25 28.02 -7.20
C HIS A 235 2.42 26.57 -6.72
N THR A 236 2.83 26.41 -5.45
CA THR A 236 3.02 25.11 -4.80
C THR A 236 2.02 24.88 -3.67
N PHE A 237 1.73 23.62 -3.33
CA PHE A 237 0.90 23.30 -2.16
C PHE A 237 1.33 22.05 -1.37
N LEU A 238 0.96 22.03 -0.10
CA LEU A 238 0.89 20.85 0.75
C LEU A 238 -0.55 20.71 1.26
N ASN A 239 -1.11 19.51 1.12
CA ASN A 239 -2.43 19.14 1.62
C ASN A 239 -2.26 18.14 2.78
N LEU A 240 -2.97 18.37 3.88
CA LEU A 240 -3.02 17.53 5.07
C LEU A 240 -4.43 16.95 5.19
N GLU A 241 -4.55 15.67 5.57
CA GLU A 241 -5.81 14.92 5.46
C GLU A 241 -5.94 13.75 6.45
N GLY A 242 -7.18 13.31 6.68
CA GLY A 242 -7.53 12.04 7.32
C GLY A 242 -7.96 10.95 6.34
N ALA A 243 -7.54 9.70 6.56
CA ALA A 243 -8.06 8.50 5.89
C ALA A 243 -8.11 7.25 6.81
N GLY A 244 -7.71 7.40 8.07
CA GLY A 244 -7.53 6.39 9.11
C GLY A 244 -7.03 7.04 10.41
N ALA A 245 -7.44 6.53 11.57
CA ALA A 245 -7.29 7.27 12.84
C ALA A 245 -5.94 7.08 13.56
N GLY A 246 -4.88 7.63 12.97
CA GLY A 246 -3.58 7.83 13.60
C GLY A 246 -2.40 7.21 12.84
N GLY A 247 -1.34 6.89 13.57
CA GLY A 247 -0.15 6.27 12.98
C GLY A 247 0.66 7.25 12.13
N ARG A 248 1.42 6.73 11.16
CA ARG A 248 2.31 7.56 10.34
C ARG A 248 1.54 8.26 9.24
N ALA A 249 1.51 9.59 9.28
CA ALA A 249 1.08 10.41 8.15
C ALA A 249 1.95 10.09 6.91
N ALA A 250 1.35 9.55 5.86
CA ALA A 250 2.02 9.06 4.67
C ALA A 250 1.81 10.01 3.49
N LEU A 251 2.87 10.33 2.76
CA LEU A 251 2.75 10.93 1.43
C LEU A 251 2.12 9.89 0.49
N PHE A 252 0.95 10.21 -0.07
CA PHE A 252 0.20 9.29 -0.93
C PHE A 252 -0.11 9.87 -2.33
N ARG A 253 -0.01 11.18 -2.52
CA ARG A 253 0.07 11.79 -3.86
C ARG A 253 1.16 12.86 -3.94
N SER A 254 1.78 12.96 -5.11
CA SER A 254 2.75 14.02 -5.43
C SER A 254 2.71 14.32 -6.92
N THR A 255 2.79 15.60 -7.28
CA THR A 255 2.67 16.04 -8.68
C THR A 255 3.94 15.82 -9.52
N ASP A 256 5.14 16.01 -8.96
CA ASP A 256 6.40 15.90 -9.70
C ASP A 256 7.67 15.86 -8.83
N THR A 257 8.80 15.49 -9.46
CA THR A 257 10.12 15.25 -8.85
C THR A 257 10.71 16.51 -8.21
N GLU A 258 10.27 17.68 -8.65
CA GLU A 258 10.75 18.95 -8.14
C GLU A 258 10.03 19.29 -6.82
N ILE A 259 8.72 19.04 -6.70
CA ILE A 259 7.98 19.19 -5.43
C ILE A 259 8.32 18.06 -4.42
N THR A 260 8.47 16.79 -4.85
CA THR A 260 8.75 15.68 -3.92
C THR A 260 10.10 15.82 -3.20
N LYS A 261 11.05 16.59 -3.75
CA LYS A 261 12.32 16.94 -3.09
C LYS A 261 12.16 17.79 -1.84
N ALA A 262 11.05 18.50 -1.66
CA ALA A 262 10.73 19.21 -0.43
C ALA A 262 10.34 18.23 0.69
N TYR A 263 9.46 17.27 0.42
CA TYR A 263 9.06 16.24 1.39
C TYR A 263 10.25 15.37 1.85
N LYS A 264 11.25 15.17 0.99
CA LYS A 264 12.56 14.56 1.34
C LYS A 264 13.31 15.29 2.49
N LYS A 265 12.87 16.47 2.92
CA LYS A 265 13.42 17.19 4.09
C LYS A 265 12.72 16.87 5.41
N ALA A 266 11.59 16.17 5.41
CA ALA A 266 10.93 15.69 6.62
C ALA A 266 11.89 14.83 7.48
N PRO A 267 11.82 14.89 8.82
CA PRO A 267 12.70 14.08 9.69
C PRO A 267 12.46 12.57 9.56
N HIS A 268 11.20 12.14 9.46
CA HIS A 268 10.80 10.74 9.32
C HIS A 268 9.91 10.55 8.09
N PRO A 269 10.48 10.64 6.86
CA PRO A 269 9.71 10.67 5.63
C PRO A 269 9.09 9.30 5.33
N TYR A 270 7.77 9.26 5.19
CA TYR A 270 6.98 8.04 4.98
C TYR A 270 6.05 8.17 3.76
N GLY A 271 5.91 7.09 2.98
CA GLY A 271 5.07 7.02 1.79
C GLY A 271 5.71 6.29 0.61
N ASP A 272 4.90 5.89 -0.38
CA ASP A 272 5.32 5.22 -1.60
C ASP A 272 4.50 5.62 -2.84
N CYS A 273 5.17 5.77 -3.99
CA CYS A 273 4.57 6.25 -5.23
C CYS A 273 3.52 5.33 -5.88
N ALA A 274 3.41 4.05 -5.52
CA ALA A 274 2.36 3.16 -6.03
C ALA A 274 0.94 3.60 -5.62
N SER A 275 0.82 4.27 -4.47
CA SER A 275 -0.43 4.89 -4.03
C SER A 275 -0.90 6.00 -4.98
N GLY A 276 0.04 6.86 -5.41
CA GLY A 276 -0.20 7.93 -6.38
C GLY A 276 -0.68 7.42 -7.74
N ASP A 277 -0.11 6.31 -8.22
CA ASP A 277 -0.58 5.63 -9.44
C ASP A 277 -2.02 5.11 -9.29
N ALA A 278 -2.38 4.52 -8.14
CA ALA A 278 -3.73 4.01 -7.90
C ALA A 278 -4.80 5.12 -7.94
N PHE A 279 -4.52 6.30 -7.35
CA PHE A 279 -5.37 7.48 -7.49
C PHE A 279 -5.39 8.02 -8.92
N ALA A 280 -4.22 8.17 -9.57
CA ALA A 280 -4.12 8.71 -10.93
C ALA A 280 -4.81 7.84 -12.00
N ARG A 281 -5.12 6.58 -11.68
CA ARG A 281 -5.88 5.65 -12.52
C ARG A 281 -7.34 5.46 -12.12
N GLY A 282 -7.81 6.13 -11.06
CA GLY A 282 -9.17 5.96 -10.56
C GLY A 282 -9.47 4.57 -9.98
N VAL A 283 -8.43 3.83 -9.57
CA VAL A 283 -8.59 2.56 -8.81
C VAL A 283 -9.15 2.88 -7.43
N ILE A 284 -8.67 3.98 -6.83
CA ILE A 284 -9.25 4.58 -5.63
C ILE A 284 -10.29 5.61 -6.08
N ARG A 285 -11.53 5.45 -5.60
CA ARG A 285 -12.70 6.27 -5.98
C ARG A 285 -12.85 7.55 -5.14
N SER A 286 -12.30 7.58 -3.92
CA SER A 286 -12.28 8.78 -3.08
C SER A 286 -11.33 9.84 -3.64
N GLN A 287 -11.53 11.08 -3.21
CA GLN A 287 -10.69 12.24 -3.55
C GLN A 287 -10.54 13.10 -2.30
N THR A 288 -9.68 14.11 -2.39
CA THR A 288 -9.51 15.17 -1.38
C THR A 288 -9.26 16.49 -2.09
N ASP A 289 -9.14 17.60 -1.35
CA ASP A 289 -8.92 18.95 -1.90
C ASP A 289 -7.73 19.08 -2.88
N TYR A 290 -6.75 18.15 -2.82
CA TYR A 290 -5.69 17.98 -3.82
C TYR A 290 -6.18 18.09 -5.27
N ILE A 291 -7.36 17.53 -5.61
CA ILE A 291 -7.89 17.61 -6.99
C ILE A 291 -8.40 18.99 -7.36
N ILE A 292 -8.77 19.84 -6.39
CA ILE A 292 -9.14 21.23 -6.65
C ILE A 292 -7.87 22.05 -6.88
N PHE A 293 -6.86 21.85 -6.03
CA PHE A 293 -5.59 22.56 -6.14
C PHE A 293 -4.81 22.19 -7.42
N ASN A 294 -4.59 20.91 -7.70
CA ASN A 294 -3.89 20.49 -8.91
C ASN A 294 -4.80 20.47 -10.15
N GLY A 295 -5.99 19.90 -10.03
CA GLY A 295 -6.91 19.68 -11.15
C GLY A 295 -7.58 20.96 -11.66
N ILE A 296 -8.04 21.86 -10.77
CA ILE A 296 -8.71 23.12 -11.16
C ILE A 296 -7.73 24.30 -11.18
N LEU A 297 -7.01 24.59 -10.09
CA LEU A 297 -6.11 25.75 -10.04
C LEU A 297 -4.79 25.54 -10.79
N GLY A 298 -4.34 24.29 -10.96
CA GLY A 298 -3.07 23.97 -11.64
C GLY A 298 -1.83 24.04 -10.75
N LEU A 299 -2.02 24.08 -9.42
CA LEU A 299 -0.95 24.09 -8.42
C LEU A 299 -0.15 22.77 -8.45
N ARG A 300 1.10 22.82 -8.01
CA ARG A 300 2.00 21.66 -7.93
C ARG A 300 2.25 21.30 -6.47
N GLY A 301 1.87 20.12 -6.03
CA GLY A 301 1.85 19.81 -4.60
C GLY A 301 2.02 18.36 -4.20
N LEU A 302 1.74 18.17 -2.92
CA LEU A 302 1.92 16.98 -2.09
C LEU A 302 0.65 16.74 -1.28
N ASP A 303 0.34 15.49 -1.01
CA ASP A 303 -0.87 15.06 -0.31
C ASP A 303 -0.48 14.03 0.76
N VAL A 304 -0.72 14.36 2.03
CA VAL A 304 -0.19 13.63 3.19
C VAL A 304 -1.34 13.31 4.14
N ALA A 305 -1.64 12.01 4.31
CA ALA A 305 -2.77 11.54 5.13
C ALA A 305 -2.36 10.48 6.16
N PHE A 306 -3.09 10.42 7.26
CA PHE A 306 -3.13 9.21 8.10
C PHE A 306 -3.94 8.12 7.40
N THR A 307 -3.35 6.94 7.14
CA THR A 307 -4.00 5.89 6.33
C THR A 307 -4.58 4.72 7.12
N GLU A 308 -4.32 4.65 8.44
CA GLU A 308 -4.68 3.50 9.28
C GLU A 308 -4.91 3.90 10.75
N PRO A 309 -5.78 3.21 11.51
CA PRO A 309 -6.75 2.21 11.09
C PRO A 309 -8.00 2.85 10.46
N ARG A 310 -8.44 2.32 9.32
CA ARG A 310 -9.59 2.82 8.55
C ARG A 310 -10.96 2.43 9.15
N ALA A 311 -10.99 1.47 10.07
CA ALA A 311 -12.21 1.09 10.82
C ALA A 311 -12.71 2.19 11.79
N ARG A 312 -11.86 3.17 12.13
CA ARG A 312 -12.21 4.33 12.97
C ARG A 312 -12.57 5.59 12.15
N TYR A 313 -12.09 5.68 10.92
CA TYR A 313 -12.32 6.79 9.98
C TYR A 313 -13.82 6.99 9.70
N HIS A 314 -14.27 8.24 9.76
CA HIS A 314 -15.69 8.66 9.75
C HIS A 314 -16.56 8.12 10.93
N THR A 315 -15.97 7.75 12.08
CA THR A 315 -16.71 7.22 13.25
C THR A 315 -16.43 7.97 14.56
N ASP A 316 -17.21 7.67 15.59
CA ASP A 316 -17.06 8.07 16.99
C ASP A 316 -15.69 7.72 17.62
N GLN A 317 -14.89 6.87 16.99
CA GLN A 317 -13.53 6.52 17.43
C GLN A 317 -12.40 7.27 16.70
N ASP A 318 -12.68 8.21 15.78
CA ASP A 318 -11.67 9.20 15.37
C ASP A 318 -11.63 10.37 16.37
N ASP A 319 -11.10 10.08 17.57
CA ASP A 319 -11.05 10.95 18.74
C ASP A 319 -9.61 11.13 19.29
N THR A 320 -9.43 12.01 20.27
CA THR A 320 -8.13 12.24 20.96
C THR A 320 -7.78 11.19 22.03
N LYS A 321 -8.49 10.05 22.04
CA LYS A 321 -8.19 8.85 22.84
C LYS A 321 -7.58 7.74 21.98
N HIS A 322 -7.84 7.75 20.67
CA HIS A 322 -7.40 6.73 19.72
C HIS A 322 -6.26 7.18 18.78
N THR A 323 -5.98 8.49 18.71
CA THR A 323 -4.73 9.07 18.18
C THR A 323 -3.77 9.50 19.31
N ASP A 324 -2.53 9.86 19.00
CA ASP A 324 -1.49 10.22 19.97
C ASP A 324 -0.60 11.40 19.52
N LEU A 325 0.23 11.90 20.46
CA LEU A 325 1.12 13.04 20.23
C LEU A 325 2.25 12.73 19.23
N ASP A 326 2.63 11.45 19.09
CA ASP A 326 3.66 11.00 18.16
C ASP A 326 3.14 11.07 16.72
N SER A 327 1.87 10.73 16.49
CA SER A 327 1.14 10.90 15.22
C SER A 327 1.00 12.38 14.86
N VAL A 328 0.63 13.24 15.83
CA VAL A 328 0.60 14.70 15.66
C VAL A 328 1.97 15.26 15.28
N TRP A 329 3.03 14.84 15.98
CA TRP A 329 4.39 15.25 15.65
C TRP A 329 4.87 14.74 14.29
N HIS A 330 4.46 13.53 13.88
CA HIS A 330 4.82 12.96 12.59
C HIS A 330 4.32 13.83 11.43
N MET A 331 3.03 14.21 11.45
CA MET A 331 2.47 15.13 10.45
C MET A 331 3.09 16.53 10.56
N LEU A 332 3.12 17.12 11.76
CA LEU A 332 3.59 18.49 11.98
C LEU A 332 5.07 18.69 11.58
N SER A 333 5.95 17.76 11.93
CA SER A 333 7.38 17.86 11.60
C SER A 333 7.65 17.65 10.11
N ALA A 334 6.90 16.76 9.45
CA ALA A 334 6.96 16.58 8.01
C ALA A 334 6.42 17.81 7.26
N ALA A 335 5.30 18.37 7.70
CA ALA A 335 4.69 19.56 7.13
C ALA A 335 5.61 20.78 7.28
N LEU A 336 6.14 21.04 8.48
CA LEU A 336 7.05 22.15 8.75
C LEU A 336 8.30 22.09 7.87
N ALA A 337 8.96 20.93 7.79
CA ALA A 337 10.15 20.78 6.96
C ALA A 337 9.85 20.94 5.46
N THR A 338 8.69 20.45 5.00
CA THR A 338 8.23 20.57 3.61
C THR A 338 7.93 22.03 3.25
N VAL A 339 7.14 22.72 4.08
CA VAL A 339 6.74 24.12 3.87
C VAL A 339 7.95 25.04 4.00
N GLN A 340 8.88 24.79 4.93
CA GLN A 340 10.14 25.53 5.02
C GLN A 340 11.01 25.32 3.77
N ALA A 341 11.07 24.11 3.22
CA ALA A 341 11.82 23.84 1.99
C ALA A 341 11.21 24.55 0.76
N LEU A 342 9.89 24.53 0.60
CA LEU A 342 9.21 25.20 -0.51
C LEU A 342 9.27 26.73 -0.40
N SER A 343 9.00 27.27 0.78
CA SER A 343 8.95 28.72 1.02
C SER A 343 10.33 29.40 1.09
N SER A 344 11.42 28.63 1.13
CA SER A 344 12.80 29.14 1.04
C SER A 344 13.45 28.97 -0.34
N ASP A 345 12.88 28.15 -1.24
CA ASP A 345 13.36 28.01 -2.62
C ASP A 345 13.11 29.32 -3.40
N THR A 346 14.17 29.94 -3.92
CA THR A 346 14.11 31.19 -4.72
C THR A 346 14.35 30.97 -6.22
N SER A 347 14.51 29.72 -6.66
CA SER A 347 14.67 29.35 -8.08
C SER A 347 13.39 29.58 -8.89
N SER A 348 13.51 29.51 -10.23
CA SER A 348 12.34 29.57 -11.13
C SER A 348 11.76 28.18 -11.46
N VAL A 349 11.98 27.17 -10.60
CA VAL A 349 11.52 25.79 -10.83
C VAL A 349 10.00 25.65 -10.75
N PHE A 350 9.33 26.57 -10.06
CA PHE A 350 7.88 26.65 -9.91
C PHE A 350 7.26 27.83 -10.66
N ASP A 351 7.97 28.37 -11.66
CA ASP A 351 7.55 29.53 -12.45
C ASP A 351 7.46 29.10 -13.93
N GLY A 352 6.36 29.38 -14.63
CA GLY A 352 6.25 29.14 -16.07
C GLY A 352 4.82 29.02 -16.60
N GLU A 353 4.66 28.81 -17.91
CA GLU A 353 3.35 28.83 -18.59
C GLU A 353 2.26 27.99 -17.89
N PRO A 354 1.06 28.57 -17.64
CA PRO A 354 -0.05 27.86 -17.03
C PRO A 354 -0.41 26.56 -17.75
N SER A 355 -0.77 25.53 -16.99
CA SER A 355 -1.18 24.23 -17.54
C SER A 355 -2.56 24.25 -18.22
N GLY A 356 -3.29 25.37 -18.18
CA GLY A 356 -4.56 25.59 -18.84
C GLY A 356 -5.14 26.99 -18.59
N ARG A 357 -6.24 27.32 -19.27
CA ARG A 357 -6.96 28.60 -19.06
C ARG A 357 -7.52 28.67 -17.63
N GLY A 358 -7.30 29.78 -16.94
CA GLY A 358 -7.77 29.98 -15.55
C GLY A 358 -6.88 29.33 -14.48
N LYS A 359 -5.75 28.73 -14.87
CA LYS A 359 -4.75 28.15 -13.96
C LYS A 359 -3.64 29.12 -13.59
N VAL A 360 -2.89 28.80 -12.54
CA VAL A 360 -1.69 29.55 -12.10
C VAL A 360 -0.45 29.24 -12.98
N PRO A 361 0.52 30.16 -13.08
CA PRO A 361 1.76 29.97 -13.85
C PRO A 361 2.83 29.18 -13.06
N ALA A 362 2.45 28.00 -12.56
CA ALA A 362 3.33 27.13 -11.75
C ALA A 362 4.36 26.31 -12.58
N GLY A 363 4.41 26.51 -13.91
CA GLY A 363 5.25 25.71 -14.81
C GLY A 363 4.86 24.21 -14.87
N LYS A 364 5.84 23.36 -15.22
CA LYS A 364 5.66 21.89 -15.33
C LYS A 364 6.90 21.16 -14.79
N GLY A 365 6.71 20.26 -13.83
CA GLY A 365 7.78 19.38 -13.32
C GLY A 365 7.90 18.06 -14.08
N THR A 366 8.74 17.17 -13.56
CA THR A 366 9.03 15.85 -14.15
C THR A 366 8.46 14.69 -13.31
N THR A 367 7.84 13.69 -13.93
CA THR A 367 7.23 12.53 -13.23
C THR A 367 8.23 11.83 -12.30
N ALA A 368 7.81 11.59 -11.05
CA ALA A 368 8.66 11.19 -9.94
C ALA A 368 8.48 9.72 -9.54
N VAL A 369 9.60 9.04 -9.31
CA VAL A 369 9.68 7.79 -8.54
C VAL A 369 10.13 8.18 -7.13
N TRP A 370 9.38 7.78 -6.11
CA TRP A 370 9.65 8.13 -4.73
C TRP A 370 9.14 7.08 -3.74
N PHE A 371 9.93 6.84 -2.69
CA PHE A 371 9.63 5.86 -1.66
C PHE A 371 10.47 6.13 -0.40
N SER A 372 9.90 5.84 0.78
CA SER A 372 10.67 5.73 2.01
C SER A 372 11.50 4.45 2.06
N PHE A 373 12.50 4.41 2.93
CA PHE A 373 13.25 3.21 3.28
C PHE A 373 13.49 3.23 4.79
N PHE A 374 12.83 2.32 5.50
CA PHE A 374 12.75 2.22 6.96
C PHE A 374 12.23 3.50 7.68
N GLY A 375 11.50 4.37 6.98
CA GLY A 375 10.91 5.60 7.56
C GLY A 375 11.92 6.71 7.93
N GLU A 376 13.22 6.47 7.74
CA GLU A 376 14.32 7.40 8.05
C GLU A 376 14.90 8.06 6.79
N THR A 377 14.84 7.37 5.65
CA THR A 377 15.44 7.84 4.39
C THR A 377 14.43 7.81 3.26
N PHE A 378 14.57 8.72 2.29
CA PHE A 378 13.61 8.90 1.21
C PHE A 378 14.32 8.94 -0.16
N ALA A 379 13.95 8.05 -1.07
CA ALA A 379 14.37 8.09 -2.46
C ALA A 379 13.46 9.03 -3.24
N VAL A 380 14.04 9.86 -4.11
CA VAL A 380 13.30 10.73 -5.06
C VAL A 380 14.14 10.88 -6.32
N PHE A 381 13.63 10.43 -7.46
CA PHE A 381 14.28 10.58 -8.77
C PHE A 381 13.25 10.60 -9.92
N ARG A 382 13.70 10.92 -11.14
CA ARG A 382 12.83 11.04 -12.31
C ARG A 382 12.50 9.68 -12.90
N LEU A 383 11.29 9.49 -13.43
CA LEU A 383 10.89 8.31 -14.20
C LEU A 383 11.85 7.99 -15.36
N HIS A 384 12.40 9.01 -16.04
CA HIS A 384 13.44 8.82 -17.06
C HIS A 384 14.69 8.08 -16.53
N THR A 385 15.06 8.27 -15.27
CA THR A 385 16.19 7.57 -14.64
C THR A 385 15.83 6.09 -14.37
N LEU A 386 14.58 5.79 -14.00
CA LEU A 386 14.10 4.41 -13.87
C LEU A 386 14.16 3.70 -15.23
N PHE A 387 13.53 4.29 -16.25
CA PHE A 387 13.51 3.78 -17.62
C PHE A 387 14.91 3.55 -18.22
N ALA A 388 15.86 4.45 -17.93
CA ALA A 388 17.26 4.27 -18.33
C ALA A 388 17.93 3.07 -17.65
N LEU A 389 17.64 2.83 -16.36
CA LEU A 389 18.12 1.64 -15.62
C LEU A 389 17.46 0.36 -16.17
N CYS A 390 16.16 0.39 -16.47
CA CYS A 390 15.42 -0.73 -17.05
C CYS A 390 16.02 -1.18 -18.39
N ILE A 391 16.20 -0.26 -19.35
CA ILE A 391 16.86 -0.55 -20.63
C ILE A 391 18.30 -1.04 -20.42
N THR A 392 19.06 -0.41 -19.52
CA THR A 392 20.44 -0.82 -19.24
C THR A 392 20.50 -2.26 -18.73
N LEU A 393 19.65 -2.65 -17.78
CA LEU A 393 19.58 -4.01 -17.26
C LEU A 393 19.09 -5.02 -18.31
N LEU A 394 18.08 -4.68 -19.11
CA LEU A 394 17.55 -5.52 -20.19
C LEU A 394 18.59 -5.88 -21.26
N ILE A 395 19.57 -4.99 -21.51
CA ILE A 395 20.64 -5.20 -22.51
C ILE A 395 21.91 -5.78 -21.85
N VAL A 396 22.41 -5.13 -20.80
CA VAL A 396 23.74 -5.44 -20.23
C VAL A 396 23.73 -6.79 -19.51
N ALA A 397 22.66 -7.14 -18.78
CA ALA A 397 22.66 -8.39 -18.01
C ALA A 397 22.66 -9.65 -18.91
N PRO A 398 21.84 -9.76 -19.98
CA PRO A 398 21.98 -10.87 -20.93
C PRO A 398 23.35 -10.90 -21.62
N VAL A 399 23.90 -9.75 -22.01
CA VAL A 399 25.23 -9.67 -22.65
C VAL A 399 26.33 -10.20 -21.71
N ILE A 400 26.31 -9.85 -20.42
CA ILE A 400 27.24 -10.39 -19.42
C ILE A 400 27.14 -11.92 -19.35
N LEU A 401 25.93 -12.47 -19.24
CA LEU A 401 25.74 -13.93 -19.15
C LEU A 401 26.16 -14.66 -20.44
N ILE A 402 25.92 -14.08 -21.61
CA ILE A 402 26.36 -14.60 -22.91
C ILE A 402 27.90 -14.61 -23.00
N VAL A 403 28.56 -13.51 -22.61
CA VAL A 403 30.03 -13.41 -22.61
C VAL A 403 30.65 -14.40 -21.62
N LEU A 404 30.13 -14.49 -20.39
CA LEU A 404 30.58 -15.48 -19.41
C LEU A 404 30.38 -16.92 -19.91
N GLY A 405 29.23 -17.22 -20.51
CA GLY A 405 28.94 -18.52 -21.12
C GLY A 405 29.90 -18.87 -22.25
N ALA A 406 30.20 -17.92 -23.14
CA ALA A 406 31.15 -18.11 -24.24
C ALA A 406 32.60 -18.34 -23.76
N ILE A 407 33.03 -17.61 -22.71
CA ILE A 407 34.35 -17.83 -22.09
C ILE A 407 34.40 -19.21 -21.42
N LEU A 408 33.37 -19.58 -20.64
CA LEU A 408 33.28 -20.91 -20.02
C LEU A 408 33.26 -22.04 -21.06
N PHE A 409 32.64 -21.83 -22.22
CA PHE A 409 32.66 -22.79 -23.32
C PHE A 409 34.07 -22.92 -23.92
N LYS A 410 34.75 -21.79 -24.18
CA LYS A 410 36.13 -21.75 -24.71
C LYS A 410 37.16 -22.39 -23.77
N VAL A 411 36.93 -22.37 -22.45
CA VAL A 411 37.79 -22.99 -21.43
C VAL A 411 37.33 -24.42 -21.07
N ASP A 412 36.36 -24.99 -21.80
CA ASP A 412 35.75 -26.32 -21.56
C ASP A 412 35.19 -26.51 -20.13
N LYS A 413 34.83 -25.42 -19.44
CA LYS A 413 34.24 -25.40 -18.08
C LYS A 413 32.73 -25.15 -18.06
N HIS A 414 32.08 -25.13 -19.22
CA HIS A 414 30.62 -24.99 -19.29
C HIS A 414 29.90 -26.32 -18.98
N TYR A 415 29.67 -26.61 -17.69
CA TYR A 415 28.95 -27.81 -17.23
C TYR A 415 27.42 -27.69 -17.33
N LEU A 416 26.88 -26.46 -17.27
CA LEU A 416 25.47 -26.21 -17.58
C LEU A 416 25.14 -26.74 -18.98
N PHE A 417 23.96 -27.34 -19.12
CA PHE A 417 23.45 -28.00 -20.33
C PHE A 417 24.30 -29.16 -20.91
N SER A 418 25.50 -29.45 -20.39
CA SER A 418 26.39 -30.51 -20.90
C SER A 418 25.93 -31.90 -20.41
N SER A 419 25.35 -32.71 -21.31
CA SER A 419 24.83 -34.05 -20.97
C SER A 419 25.94 -35.07 -20.64
N ALA A 420 26.94 -35.17 -21.52
CA ALA A 420 28.10 -36.04 -21.41
C ALA A 420 29.35 -35.37 -22.03
N LYS A 421 30.49 -36.07 -21.97
CA LYS A 421 31.72 -35.77 -22.73
C LYS A 421 32.25 -37.09 -23.29
N HIS A 422 32.65 -37.12 -24.56
CA HIS A 422 33.32 -38.27 -25.15
C HIS A 422 34.78 -38.33 -24.69
N HIS A 423 35.26 -39.55 -24.44
CA HIS A 423 36.63 -39.87 -24.06
C HIS A 423 37.19 -40.86 -25.08
N HIS A 424 38.23 -40.46 -25.80
CA HIS A 424 38.77 -41.24 -26.92
C HIS A 424 39.94 -42.11 -26.47
N HIS A 425 39.82 -43.43 -26.63
CA HIS A 425 40.88 -44.39 -26.35
C HIS A 425 41.16 -45.30 -27.55
N PRO A 426 42.34 -45.95 -27.63
CA PRO A 426 42.77 -46.65 -28.85
C PRO A 426 41.89 -47.84 -29.27
N GLU A 427 41.01 -48.30 -28.38
CA GLU A 427 40.15 -49.48 -28.57
C GLU A 427 38.64 -49.11 -28.56
N GLY A 428 38.28 -47.85 -28.34
CA GLY A 428 36.88 -47.40 -28.31
C GLY A 428 36.65 -45.97 -27.81
N ASP A 429 35.42 -45.48 -28.02
CA ASP A 429 34.92 -44.17 -27.56
C ASP A 429 33.98 -44.34 -26.36
N ASP A 430 34.45 -43.97 -25.16
CA ASP A 430 33.64 -43.99 -23.94
C ASP A 430 32.90 -42.66 -23.71
N THR A 431 31.77 -42.70 -23.00
CA THR A 431 30.95 -41.51 -22.72
C THR A 431 30.81 -41.24 -21.22
N VAL A 432 31.52 -40.21 -20.73
CA VAL A 432 31.48 -39.81 -19.31
C VAL A 432 30.21 -39.00 -19.04
N PRO A 433 29.28 -39.46 -18.17
CA PRO A 433 27.95 -38.88 -18.06
C PRO A 433 27.92 -37.71 -17.06
N LEU A 434 28.26 -36.52 -17.55
CA LEU A 434 28.28 -35.26 -16.78
C LEU A 434 26.93 -34.88 -16.15
N LYS A 435 25.81 -35.31 -16.74
CA LYS A 435 24.44 -35.10 -16.23
C LYS A 435 24.11 -33.61 -15.98
N GLY A 436 24.66 -32.70 -16.79
CA GLY A 436 24.51 -31.25 -16.63
C GLY A 436 23.07 -30.75 -16.72
N LEU A 437 22.21 -31.37 -17.55
CA LEU A 437 20.78 -31.04 -17.64
C LEU A 437 19.95 -31.49 -16.41
N ARG A 438 20.52 -32.24 -15.46
CA ARG A 438 19.81 -32.75 -14.27
C ARG A 438 19.41 -31.57 -13.38
N GLY A 439 18.15 -31.15 -13.46
CA GLY A 439 17.57 -30.14 -12.57
C GLY A 439 16.88 -28.97 -13.26
N ILE A 440 17.08 -28.78 -14.56
CA ILE A 440 16.62 -27.59 -15.30
C ILE A 440 15.13 -27.25 -15.09
N VAL A 441 14.21 -28.22 -15.22
CA VAL A 441 12.75 -27.95 -15.09
C VAL A 441 12.22 -27.86 -13.64
N ARG A 442 13.07 -28.03 -12.62
CA ARG A 442 12.58 -28.12 -11.21
C ARG A 442 11.97 -26.83 -10.71
N TYR A 443 12.72 -25.74 -10.82
CA TYR A 443 12.31 -24.46 -10.26
C TYR A 443 10.96 -23.97 -10.80
N PRO A 444 10.71 -23.90 -12.13
CA PRO A 444 9.43 -23.43 -12.64
C PRO A 444 8.25 -24.32 -12.22
N PHE A 445 8.41 -25.65 -12.16
CA PHE A 445 7.37 -26.55 -11.67
C PHE A 445 7.04 -26.30 -10.19
N ILE A 446 8.07 -26.23 -9.34
CA ILE A 446 7.92 -26.04 -7.89
C ILE A 446 7.33 -24.65 -7.59
N PHE A 447 7.82 -23.62 -8.28
CA PHE A 447 7.33 -22.24 -8.16
C PHE A 447 5.86 -22.14 -8.58
N ALA A 448 5.47 -22.79 -9.69
CA ALA A 448 4.09 -22.81 -10.16
C ALA A 448 3.14 -23.50 -9.15
N VAL A 449 3.53 -24.66 -8.60
CA VAL A 449 2.69 -25.39 -7.63
C VAL A 449 2.58 -24.67 -6.29
N ALA A 450 3.68 -24.10 -5.77
CA ALA A 450 3.65 -23.31 -4.54
C ALA A 450 2.83 -22.02 -4.70
N THR A 451 2.95 -21.36 -5.86
CA THR A 451 2.13 -20.18 -6.23
C THR A 451 0.64 -20.55 -6.36
N ALA A 452 0.33 -21.67 -7.04
CA ALA A 452 -1.04 -22.15 -7.18
C ALA A 452 -1.68 -22.49 -5.82
N ALA A 453 -0.91 -23.01 -4.86
CA ALA A 453 -1.40 -23.26 -3.51
C ALA A 453 -1.81 -21.97 -2.77
N VAL A 454 -1.02 -20.89 -2.88
CA VAL A 454 -1.38 -19.59 -2.28
C VAL A 454 -2.58 -18.96 -2.98
N ILE A 455 -2.66 -19.05 -4.31
CA ILE A 455 -3.81 -18.55 -5.07
C ILE A 455 -5.08 -19.34 -4.70
N ALA A 456 -4.99 -20.67 -4.58
CA ALA A 456 -6.12 -21.49 -4.13
C ALA A 456 -6.57 -21.13 -2.70
N LEU A 457 -5.65 -20.79 -1.80
CA LEU A 457 -5.97 -20.27 -0.46
C LEU A 457 -6.62 -18.88 -0.50
N ALA A 458 -6.18 -18.00 -1.42
CA ALA A 458 -6.82 -16.70 -1.63
C ALA A 458 -8.29 -16.84 -2.07
N PHE A 459 -8.58 -17.77 -3.02
CA PHE A 459 -9.95 -18.10 -3.40
C PHE A 459 -10.73 -18.77 -2.24
N LEU A 460 -10.15 -19.75 -1.55
CA LEU A 460 -10.81 -20.46 -0.45
C LEU A 460 -11.23 -19.52 0.69
N ILE A 461 -10.36 -18.61 1.12
CA ILE A 461 -10.69 -17.65 2.19
C ILE A 461 -11.68 -16.60 1.68
N ALA A 462 -11.54 -16.12 0.44
CA ALA A 462 -12.50 -15.18 -0.16
C ALA A 462 -13.92 -15.75 -0.30
N GLU A 463 -14.06 -17.06 -0.52
CA GLU A 463 -15.37 -17.74 -0.59
C GLU A 463 -15.93 -18.05 0.81
N MET A 464 -15.11 -18.62 1.71
CA MET A 464 -15.57 -19.14 3.00
C MET A 464 -15.71 -18.07 4.10
N ASN A 465 -14.85 -17.05 4.10
CA ASN A 465 -14.84 -15.97 5.09
C ASN A 465 -14.26 -14.67 4.48
N PRO A 466 -14.93 -14.07 3.49
CA PRO A 466 -14.40 -12.93 2.73
C PRO A 466 -13.90 -11.77 3.60
N TYR A 467 -14.49 -11.56 4.77
CA TYR A 467 -14.26 -10.35 5.57
C TYR A 467 -13.15 -10.48 6.63
N ILE A 468 -12.54 -11.66 6.88
CA ILE A 468 -11.54 -11.81 7.97
C ILE A 468 -10.30 -10.92 7.80
N ILE A 469 -9.96 -10.56 6.57
CA ILE A 469 -8.90 -9.61 6.23
C ILE A 469 -9.13 -8.20 6.78
N TYR A 470 -10.37 -7.84 7.15
CA TYR A 470 -10.75 -6.56 7.76
C TYR A 470 -10.09 -6.35 9.13
N SER A 471 -10.04 -7.39 9.96
CA SER A 471 -9.44 -7.35 11.32
C SER A 471 -8.10 -8.04 11.43
N SER A 472 -7.85 -9.07 10.61
CA SER A 472 -6.71 -10.00 10.79
C SER A 472 -5.83 -10.19 9.54
N PRO A 473 -5.37 -9.11 8.86
CA PRO A 473 -4.55 -9.23 7.64
C PRO A 473 -3.23 -10.00 7.88
N TYR A 474 -2.62 -9.85 9.06
CA TYR A 474 -1.41 -10.60 9.42
C TYR A 474 -1.66 -12.11 9.59
N ALA A 475 -2.87 -12.55 9.95
CA ALA A 475 -3.22 -13.97 10.00
C ALA A 475 -3.37 -14.55 8.59
N VAL A 476 -3.95 -13.79 7.66
CA VAL A 476 -4.04 -14.14 6.23
C VAL A 476 -2.64 -14.29 5.61
N TRP A 477 -1.76 -13.31 5.81
CA TRP A 477 -0.36 -13.40 5.37
C TRP A 477 0.38 -14.56 6.04
N SER A 478 0.16 -14.82 7.33
CA SER A 478 0.79 -15.96 8.03
C SER A 478 0.38 -17.31 7.41
N THR A 479 -0.88 -17.48 7.02
CA THR A 479 -1.35 -18.63 6.24
C THR A 479 -0.65 -18.71 4.88
N MET A 480 -0.66 -17.62 4.10
CA MET A 480 -0.11 -17.59 2.74
C MET A 480 1.40 -17.86 2.71
N ILE A 481 2.17 -17.22 3.61
CA ILE A 481 3.63 -17.38 3.73
C ILE A 481 3.98 -18.81 4.13
N SER A 482 3.27 -19.36 5.12
CA SER A 482 3.50 -20.72 5.61
C SER A 482 3.16 -21.76 4.55
N ALA A 483 2.07 -21.58 3.81
CA ALA A 483 1.69 -22.45 2.70
C ALA A 483 2.74 -22.48 1.58
N TRP A 484 3.18 -21.31 1.10
CA TRP A 484 4.17 -21.23 0.02
C TRP A 484 5.48 -21.89 0.42
N LEU A 485 6.02 -21.56 1.61
CA LEU A 485 7.27 -22.13 2.11
C LEU A 485 7.18 -23.64 2.34
N PHE A 486 6.08 -24.13 2.92
CA PHE A 486 5.90 -25.56 3.17
C PHE A 486 5.79 -26.35 1.85
N VAL A 487 4.94 -25.92 0.92
CA VAL A 487 4.76 -26.59 -0.38
C VAL A 487 6.06 -26.56 -1.20
N ALA A 488 6.72 -25.41 -1.28
CA ALA A 488 8.00 -25.28 -1.98
C ALA A 488 9.11 -26.15 -1.33
N TRP A 489 9.15 -26.25 0.00
CA TRP A 489 10.11 -27.11 0.71
C TRP A 489 9.84 -28.61 0.51
N VAL A 490 8.59 -29.05 0.63
CA VAL A 490 8.22 -30.46 0.41
C VAL A 490 8.61 -30.90 -1.01
N LEU A 491 8.27 -30.09 -2.01
CA LEU A 491 8.58 -30.40 -3.41
C LEU A 491 10.09 -30.31 -3.72
N THR A 492 10.82 -29.31 -3.20
CA THR A 492 12.28 -29.27 -3.37
C THR A 492 12.96 -30.46 -2.71
N SER A 493 12.58 -30.81 -1.48
CA SER A 493 13.17 -31.92 -0.73
C SER A 493 12.88 -33.28 -1.37
N PHE A 494 11.65 -33.52 -1.82
CA PHE A 494 11.26 -34.76 -2.51
C PHE A 494 12.00 -34.93 -3.84
N VAL A 495 12.12 -33.85 -4.62
CA VAL A 495 12.78 -33.90 -5.94
C VAL A 495 14.31 -33.95 -5.82
N ASP A 496 14.90 -33.37 -4.77
CA ASP A 496 16.32 -33.56 -4.48
C ASP A 496 16.60 -34.99 -3.99
N TRP A 497 15.79 -35.54 -3.08
CA TRP A 497 15.90 -36.96 -2.67
C TRP A 497 15.82 -37.94 -3.85
N LEU A 498 14.82 -37.78 -4.73
CA LEU A 498 14.68 -38.62 -5.93
C LEU A 498 15.87 -38.50 -6.89
N ARG A 499 16.45 -37.29 -7.03
CA ARG A 499 17.50 -37.00 -8.02
C ARG A 499 18.42 -35.86 -7.51
N PRO A 500 19.43 -36.09 -6.65
CA PRO A 500 20.21 -34.97 -6.11
C PRO A 500 20.94 -34.15 -7.19
N THR A 501 21.07 -32.83 -7.05
CA THR A 501 21.94 -32.08 -7.99
C THR A 501 22.53 -30.76 -7.48
N ALA A 502 23.85 -30.64 -7.66
CA ALA A 502 24.61 -29.42 -7.37
C ALA A 502 24.18 -28.20 -8.22
N LEU A 503 23.53 -28.41 -9.37
CA LEU A 503 23.13 -27.34 -10.29
C LEU A 503 21.76 -26.70 -9.98
N HIS A 504 21.05 -27.15 -8.94
CA HIS A 504 19.71 -26.63 -8.63
C HIS A 504 19.71 -25.11 -8.47
N ARG A 505 20.65 -24.55 -7.69
CA ARG A 505 20.76 -23.10 -7.44
C ARG A 505 20.97 -22.30 -8.74
N ALA A 506 21.88 -22.76 -9.60
CA ALA A 506 22.18 -22.10 -10.87
C ALA A 506 20.99 -22.13 -11.85
N TYR A 507 20.28 -23.27 -11.97
CA TYR A 507 19.09 -23.35 -12.82
C TYR A 507 17.89 -22.57 -12.25
N ALA A 508 17.71 -22.52 -10.94
CA ALA A 508 16.70 -21.69 -10.30
C ALA A 508 16.93 -20.21 -10.60
N LEU A 509 18.16 -19.72 -10.38
CA LEU A 509 18.55 -18.35 -10.71
C LEU A 509 18.38 -18.03 -12.20
N LEU A 510 18.72 -18.96 -13.11
CA LEU A 510 18.53 -18.77 -14.55
C LEU A 510 17.05 -18.66 -14.97
N TRP A 511 16.15 -19.41 -14.32
CA TRP A 511 14.70 -19.26 -14.56
C TRP A 511 14.14 -17.98 -13.94
N MET A 512 14.60 -17.59 -12.75
CA MET A 512 14.28 -16.28 -12.17
C MET A 512 14.75 -15.15 -13.08
N PHE A 513 15.92 -15.30 -13.72
CA PHE A 513 16.45 -14.34 -14.68
C PHE A 513 15.58 -14.27 -15.94
N ALA A 514 15.22 -15.41 -16.55
CA ALA A 514 14.37 -15.45 -17.73
C ALA A 514 12.98 -14.84 -17.47
N ALA A 515 12.34 -15.19 -16.35
CA ALA A 515 11.04 -14.64 -15.97
C ALA A 515 11.13 -13.14 -15.60
N GLY A 516 12.13 -12.77 -14.80
CA GLY A 516 12.38 -11.39 -14.39
C GLY A 516 12.72 -10.45 -15.55
N TRP A 517 13.40 -10.95 -16.59
CA TRP A 517 13.65 -10.19 -17.81
C TRP A 517 12.35 -9.88 -18.57
N VAL A 518 11.44 -10.87 -18.69
CA VAL A 518 10.11 -10.67 -19.29
C VAL A 518 9.27 -9.68 -18.47
N VAL A 519 9.29 -9.79 -17.13
CA VAL A 519 8.61 -8.81 -16.25
C VAL A 519 9.20 -7.41 -16.43
N LEU A 520 10.53 -7.27 -16.51
CA LEU A 520 11.17 -5.97 -16.72
C LEU A 520 10.86 -5.37 -18.10
N VAL A 521 10.66 -6.18 -19.15
CA VAL A 521 10.13 -5.69 -20.44
C VAL A 521 8.72 -5.11 -20.28
N ILE A 522 7.84 -5.77 -19.52
CA ILE A 522 6.47 -5.28 -19.25
C ILE A 522 6.51 -3.96 -18.48
N VAL A 523 7.32 -3.87 -17.42
CA VAL A 523 7.57 -2.63 -16.64
C VAL A 523 8.07 -1.51 -17.56
N THR A 524 9.10 -1.76 -18.36
CA THR A 524 9.66 -0.76 -19.31
C THR A 524 8.61 -0.24 -20.32
N VAL A 525 7.66 -1.10 -20.73
CA VAL A 525 6.53 -0.70 -21.59
C VAL A 525 5.50 0.12 -20.82
N PHE A 526 5.19 -0.24 -19.56
CA PHE A 526 4.24 0.49 -18.71
C PHE A 526 4.75 1.88 -18.31
N GLU A 527 6.02 2.00 -17.93
CA GLU A 527 6.73 3.28 -17.72
C GLU A 527 6.56 4.20 -18.94
N GLN A 528 6.92 3.72 -20.13
CA GLN A 528 6.98 4.55 -21.34
C GLN A 528 5.60 4.84 -21.97
N LYS A 529 4.64 3.92 -21.89
CA LYS A 529 3.30 4.08 -22.50
C LYS A 529 2.28 4.71 -21.56
N ILE A 530 2.37 4.43 -20.27
CA ILE A 530 1.31 4.73 -19.30
C ILE A 530 1.82 5.41 -18.02
N LYS A 531 3.14 5.65 -17.92
CA LYS A 531 3.80 6.42 -16.85
C LYS A 531 3.56 5.89 -15.43
N ILE A 532 3.50 4.57 -15.29
CA ILE A 532 3.58 3.92 -13.98
C ILE A 532 4.96 4.23 -13.37
N VAL A 533 4.98 4.40 -12.05
CA VAL A 533 6.18 4.58 -11.22
C VAL A 533 6.24 3.58 -10.05
N GLY A 534 5.09 3.07 -9.59
CA GLY A 534 4.96 2.15 -8.45
C GLY A 534 5.58 0.76 -8.65
N ASP A 535 5.98 0.40 -9.87
CA ASP A 535 6.67 -0.86 -10.19
C ASP A 535 8.20 -0.78 -10.09
N TYR A 536 8.76 0.36 -9.65
CA TYR A 536 10.19 0.60 -9.49
C TYR A 536 10.97 -0.50 -8.76
N PHE A 537 10.34 -1.18 -7.79
CA PHE A 537 10.98 -2.24 -7.01
C PHE A 537 11.38 -3.44 -7.88
N MET A 538 10.69 -3.69 -9.00
CA MET A 538 11.03 -4.75 -9.97
C MET A 538 12.40 -4.55 -10.61
N VAL A 539 12.85 -3.29 -10.74
CA VAL A 539 14.17 -2.94 -11.33
C VAL A 539 15.29 -3.40 -10.40
N PHE A 540 15.15 -3.12 -9.09
CA PHE A 540 16.07 -3.60 -8.06
C PHE A 540 16.00 -5.12 -7.89
N TYR A 541 14.80 -5.70 -8.00
CA TYR A 541 14.57 -7.14 -7.96
C TYR A 541 15.31 -7.87 -9.11
N PHE A 542 15.17 -7.37 -10.35
CA PHE A 542 15.86 -7.96 -11.50
C PHE A 542 17.38 -7.74 -11.44
N ALA A 543 17.86 -6.57 -10.99
CA ALA A 543 19.28 -6.34 -10.78
C ALA A 543 19.88 -7.34 -9.78
N ALA A 544 19.19 -7.61 -8.68
CA ALA A 544 19.60 -8.62 -7.69
C ALA A 544 19.66 -10.04 -8.28
N ILE A 545 18.65 -10.44 -9.08
CA ILE A 545 18.64 -11.72 -9.82
C ILE A 545 19.83 -11.78 -10.81
N ALA A 546 20.06 -10.72 -11.58
CA ALA A 546 21.11 -10.67 -12.60
C ALA A 546 22.52 -10.84 -11.99
N ILE A 547 22.79 -10.18 -10.87
CA ILE A 547 24.06 -10.29 -10.15
C ILE A 547 24.19 -11.69 -9.53
N ALA A 548 23.14 -12.22 -8.88
CA ALA A 548 23.16 -13.56 -8.30
C ALA A 548 23.37 -14.65 -9.37
N THR A 549 22.71 -14.54 -10.52
CA THR A 549 22.89 -15.45 -11.67
C THR A 549 24.31 -15.36 -12.23
N SER A 550 24.87 -14.15 -12.36
CA SER A 550 26.26 -13.94 -12.79
C SER A 550 27.27 -14.62 -11.85
N ILE A 551 27.05 -14.58 -10.53
CA ILE A 551 27.88 -15.30 -9.56
C ILE A 551 27.85 -16.82 -9.83
N SER A 552 26.70 -17.41 -10.17
CA SER A 552 26.67 -18.85 -10.52
C SER A 552 27.30 -19.20 -11.87
N PHE A 553 27.54 -18.22 -12.76
CA PHE A 553 28.43 -18.41 -13.90
C PHE A 553 29.92 -18.31 -13.47
N PHE A 554 30.26 -17.39 -12.57
CA PHE A 554 31.62 -17.31 -11.99
C PHE A 554 32.01 -18.58 -11.20
N GLU A 555 31.07 -19.22 -10.49
CA GLU A 555 31.28 -20.50 -9.78
C GLU A 555 31.82 -21.61 -10.69
N LEU A 556 31.42 -21.64 -11.97
CA LEU A 556 31.84 -22.66 -12.94
C LEU A 556 33.32 -22.55 -13.32
N PHE A 557 33.96 -21.40 -13.14
CA PHE A 557 35.41 -21.27 -13.34
C PHE A 557 36.23 -22.03 -12.28
N GLY A 558 35.63 -22.33 -11.12
CA GLY A 558 36.25 -23.16 -10.06
C GLY A 558 36.31 -24.65 -10.41
N LEU A 559 35.48 -25.12 -11.34
CA LEU A 559 35.47 -26.51 -11.81
C LEU A 559 36.74 -26.83 -12.63
N GLN A 560 37.10 -28.11 -12.71
CA GLN A 560 38.10 -28.56 -13.69
C GLN A 560 37.53 -28.48 -15.13
N PRO A 561 38.36 -28.42 -16.20
CA PRO A 561 37.88 -28.62 -17.56
C PRO A 561 37.18 -29.99 -17.73
N LYS A 562 36.13 -30.06 -18.55
CA LYS A 562 35.33 -31.29 -18.76
C LYS A 562 36.15 -32.44 -19.35
N SER A 563 37.11 -32.12 -20.22
CA SER A 563 38.19 -33.00 -20.69
C SER A 563 38.97 -33.60 -19.51
N GLN A 564 39.69 -32.78 -18.75
CA GLN A 564 40.49 -33.23 -17.59
C GLN A 564 39.66 -34.06 -16.58
N TYR A 565 38.39 -33.70 -16.36
CA TYR A 565 37.49 -34.50 -15.52
C TYR A 565 37.18 -35.87 -16.14
N ALA A 566 36.89 -35.94 -17.45
CA ALA A 566 36.64 -37.19 -18.15
C ALA A 566 37.87 -38.10 -18.10
N ASP A 567 39.07 -37.56 -18.36
CA ASP A 567 40.34 -38.30 -18.25
C ASP A 567 40.52 -38.90 -16.84
N THR A 568 40.35 -38.07 -15.80
CA THR A 568 40.51 -38.47 -14.39
C THR A 568 39.48 -39.52 -13.98
N PHE A 569 38.24 -39.41 -14.50
CA PHE A 569 37.14 -40.33 -14.21
C PHE A 569 37.35 -41.68 -14.92
N ALA A 570 37.73 -41.68 -16.20
CA ALA A 570 38.00 -42.89 -16.98
C ALA A 570 39.17 -43.70 -16.40
N HIS A 571 40.27 -43.03 -16.03
CA HIS A 571 41.41 -43.68 -15.37
C HIS A 571 41.03 -44.36 -14.03
N HIS A 572 40.00 -43.88 -13.34
CA HIS A 572 39.55 -44.43 -12.06
C HIS A 572 38.47 -45.52 -12.21
N GLU A 573 37.60 -45.45 -13.21
CA GLU A 573 36.48 -46.41 -13.39
C GLU A 573 36.86 -47.61 -14.27
N PHE A 574 37.69 -47.41 -15.31
CA PHE A 574 38.10 -48.47 -16.25
C PHE A 574 39.54 -48.96 -16.06
N GLY A 575 40.39 -48.19 -15.40
CA GLY A 575 41.80 -48.50 -15.20
C GLY A 575 42.68 -48.13 -16.40
N ALA A 576 43.99 -48.03 -16.19
CA ALA A 576 44.93 -47.59 -17.23
C ALA A 576 45.25 -48.72 -18.24
N PRO A 577 45.22 -48.46 -19.57
CA PRO A 577 45.64 -49.41 -20.57
C PRO A 577 47.15 -49.70 -20.46
N THR A 578 47.52 -50.97 -20.31
CA THR A 578 48.91 -51.38 -20.10
C THR A 578 49.70 -51.44 -21.41
N ASN A 579 50.29 -50.32 -21.84
CA ASN A 579 51.45 -50.37 -22.73
C ASN A 579 52.27 -49.06 -22.77
N SER A 580 53.48 -49.10 -22.21
CA SER A 580 54.60 -48.32 -22.73
C SER A 580 55.84 -49.22 -22.81
N ARG A 581 56.27 -49.52 -24.04
CA ARG A 581 57.51 -50.26 -24.30
C ARG A 581 58.70 -49.32 -24.03
N PRO A 582 59.70 -49.69 -23.21
CA PRO A 582 60.94 -48.93 -23.13
C PRO A 582 61.63 -48.92 -24.50
N ARG A 583 61.92 -47.73 -25.03
CA ARG A 583 62.90 -47.59 -26.13
C ARG A 583 64.31 -47.60 -25.53
N SER A 584 65.23 -48.22 -26.25
CA SER A 584 66.61 -48.41 -25.84
C SER A 584 67.42 -47.11 -25.76
N ALA A 585 68.25 -47.02 -24.72
CA ALA A 585 69.42 -46.15 -24.64
C ALA A 585 70.55 -46.95 -23.97
N SER A 586 71.80 -46.80 -24.41
CA SER A 586 72.90 -47.72 -24.08
C SER A 586 74.18 -47.02 -23.62
N SER A 587 74.48 -47.08 -22.32
CA SER A 587 75.77 -46.77 -21.68
C SER A 587 75.64 -46.98 -20.16
N SER A 588 76.61 -47.47 -19.39
CA SER A 588 77.90 -48.13 -19.69
C SER A 588 78.41 -48.82 -18.41
N ARG A 589 79.41 -49.72 -18.49
CA ARG A 589 79.91 -50.54 -17.35
C ARG A 589 80.78 -49.75 -16.36
N LEU A 590 80.75 -50.16 -15.08
CA LEU A 590 81.80 -50.22 -14.04
C LEU A 590 81.12 -50.90 -12.81
N MET A 591 81.44 -52.13 -12.42
CA MET A 591 82.59 -52.62 -11.61
C MET A 591 82.69 -52.03 -10.18
N ASP A 592 82.21 -52.80 -9.19
CA ASP A 592 82.99 -53.57 -8.19
C ASP A 592 84.04 -52.87 -7.27
N PRO A 593 84.42 -53.47 -6.09
CA PRO A 593 83.90 -54.70 -5.43
C PRO A 593 83.73 -54.62 -3.87
N ASP A 594 83.37 -55.76 -3.26
CA ASP A 594 83.70 -56.28 -1.88
C ASP A 594 83.22 -55.51 -0.60
N THR A 595 83.06 -56.13 0.58
CA THR A 595 83.55 -57.45 1.09
C THR A 595 82.56 -58.19 2.02
N GLU A 596 82.41 -59.50 1.77
CA GLU A 596 82.45 -60.69 2.68
C GLU A 596 81.94 -60.73 4.15
N GLN A 597 81.23 -61.85 4.45
CA GLN A 597 81.26 -62.72 5.68
C GLN A 597 80.81 -62.16 7.06
N GLU A 598 80.33 -62.94 8.06
CA GLU A 598 79.80 -64.33 8.19
C GLU A 598 78.90 -64.37 9.48
N ALA A 599 77.67 -64.93 9.45
CA ALA A 599 77.28 -66.29 9.90
C ALA A 599 76.75 -66.44 11.37
N GLN A 600 76.00 -67.54 11.56
CA GLN A 600 75.52 -68.20 12.81
C GLN A 600 74.43 -67.56 13.73
N GLU A 601 73.31 -68.30 13.83
CA GLU A 601 72.71 -68.92 15.04
C GLU A 601 72.48 -68.05 16.31
N ASN A 602 71.32 -68.08 16.98
CA ASN A 602 70.60 -69.28 17.43
C ASN A 602 69.08 -69.07 17.70
N GLU A 603 68.39 -70.14 18.10
CA GLU A 603 66.94 -70.23 18.43
C GLU A 603 66.54 -69.60 19.79
N VAL A 604 65.23 -69.47 20.07
CA VAL A 604 64.56 -69.98 21.29
C VAL A 604 63.00 -69.82 21.24
N GLU A 605 62.32 -70.97 21.27
CA GLU A 605 61.03 -71.36 21.89
C GLU A 605 59.66 -70.61 21.71
N ARG A 606 58.59 -71.41 21.90
CA ARG A 606 57.17 -71.03 22.10
C ARG A 606 56.76 -71.34 23.57
N PRO A 607 55.57 -70.94 24.08
CA PRO A 607 54.28 -71.67 23.86
C PRO A 607 53.15 -70.71 23.38
N THR A 608 52.04 -71.04 22.68
CA THR A 608 51.07 -72.18 22.61
C THR A 608 50.03 -72.27 23.73
N ASP A 609 48.76 -71.99 23.38
CA ASP A 609 47.53 -72.75 23.69
C ASP A 609 46.40 -72.25 22.72
N ASN A 610 45.51 -73.02 22.08
CA ASN A 610 44.59 -74.12 22.48
C ASN A 610 43.24 -73.57 23.04
N VAL A 611 42.03 -74.09 22.75
CA VAL A 611 41.60 -75.38 22.11
C VAL A 611 40.08 -75.40 21.71
N GLU A 612 39.67 -76.24 20.72
CA GLU A 612 38.33 -76.93 20.49
C GLU A 612 36.98 -76.10 20.35
N GLU A 613 35.82 -76.56 19.79
CA GLU A 613 35.40 -77.71 18.93
C GLU A 613 33.98 -77.58 18.26
N GLN A 614 33.67 -78.49 17.28
CA GLN A 614 32.40 -79.20 16.93
C GLN A 614 31.01 -78.49 16.74
N ASP A 615 29.98 -79.04 16.05
CA ASP A 615 29.87 -79.84 14.79
C ASP A 615 28.36 -80.05 14.36
N VAL A 616 28.07 -80.54 13.12
CA VAL A 616 26.92 -81.45 12.70
C VAL A 616 25.44 -81.01 12.94
N ASP A 617 24.37 -81.34 12.16
CA ASP A 617 24.06 -81.74 10.76
C ASP A 617 22.53 -81.57 10.49
N GLU A 618 22.06 -81.60 9.21
CA GLU A 618 20.95 -82.49 8.74
C GLU A 618 20.52 -82.31 7.24
N THR A 619 21.01 -83.25 6.40
CA THR A 619 20.29 -84.08 5.38
C THR A 619 19.23 -83.53 4.37
N THR A 620 19.52 -83.75 3.07
CA THR A 620 18.59 -84.20 1.96
C THR A 620 17.42 -83.31 1.47
N SER A 621 16.79 -83.50 0.28
CA SER A 621 17.17 -83.88 -1.12
C SER A 621 15.88 -83.79 -2.01
N LEU A 622 15.76 -83.98 -3.33
CA LEU A 622 16.67 -84.29 -4.46
C LEU A 622 16.01 -83.83 -5.81
N LEU A 623 16.78 -83.20 -6.73
CA LEU A 623 16.49 -82.96 -8.18
C LEU A 623 15.21 -82.16 -8.60
N GLY A 624 15.26 -81.33 -9.66
CA GLY A 624 16.41 -80.94 -10.46
C GLY A 624 16.13 -80.00 -11.64
N LYS A 625 17.20 -79.29 -12.04
CA LYS A 625 17.51 -78.61 -13.33
C LYS A 625 16.39 -77.82 -14.06
N GLY A 626 16.59 -76.53 -14.38
CA GLY A 626 17.75 -75.71 -14.05
C GLY A 626 17.71 -74.30 -14.65
N ARG A 627 17.89 -73.30 -13.78
CA ARG A 627 18.09 -71.89 -14.15
C ARG A 627 18.80 -71.20 -12.98
N GLN A 628 20.09 -70.89 -13.13
CA GLN A 628 20.85 -70.18 -12.10
C GLN A 628 21.54 -68.95 -12.68
N SER A 629 21.11 -67.80 -12.20
CA SER A 629 22.00 -66.68 -11.93
C SER A 629 22.80 -66.98 -10.65
N THR A 630 24.06 -66.55 -10.59
CA THR A 630 24.72 -66.27 -9.30
C THR A 630 25.70 -65.13 -9.45
N PHE A 631 25.63 -64.19 -8.51
CA PHE A 631 26.67 -63.19 -8.28
C PHE A 631 27.75 -63.75 -7.35
N ALA A 632 28.79 -62.95 -7.11
CA ALA A 632 29.83 -63.11 -6.09
C ALA A 632 30.90 -64.21 -6.32
N ARG A 633 32.11 -63.75 -6.66
CA ARG A 633 33.37 -64.39 -6.29
C ARG A 633 34.22 -63.35 -5.55
N ARG A 634 34.45 -63.55 -4.25
CA ARG A 634 35.42 -62.73 -3.48
C ARG A 634 36.84 -63.08 -3.93
N THR A 635 37.73 -62.08 -3.96
CA THR A 635 39.19 -62.26 -4.03
C THR A 635 39.84 -61.36 -2.98
N SER A 636 40.97 -61.81 -2.43
CA SER A 636 41.67 -61.15 -1.32
C SER A 636 42.59 -60.02 -1.83
N PRO A 637 42.84 -58.93 -1.07
CA PRO A 637 43.56 -57.77 -1.58
C PRO A 637 45.09 -57.88 -1.42
N HIS A 638 45.84 -57.50 -2.45
CA HIS A 638 47.28 -57.24 -2.37
C HIS A 638 47.68 -55.97 -3.15
N THR A 639 48.36 -55.07 -2.43
CA THR A 639 49.39 -54.13 -2.91
C THR A 639 49.20 -53.40 -4.25
N ARG A 640 48.25 -52.45 -4.28
CA ARG A 640 48.40 -51.15 -4.99
C ARG A 640 47.84 -50.00 -4.16
N GLN A 641 48.60 -49.54 -3.18
CA GLN A 641 48.35 -48.29 -2.46
C GLN A 641 49.29 -47.21 -2.97
N GLU A 642 48.74 -46.11 -3.49
CA GLU A 642 49.10 -44.73 -3.10
C GLU A 642 48.21 -43.71 -3.86
N GLU A 643 48.15 -43.75 -5.19
CA GLU A 643 47.42 -42.75 -5.99
C GLU A 643 45.89 -42.74 -5.81
N SER A 644 45.28 -43.92 -5.66
CA SER A 644 43.83 -44.11 -5.50
C SER A 644 43.25 -43.35 -4.31
N SER A 645 44.05 -43.15 -3.26
CA SER A 645 43.66 -42.40 -2.05
C SER A 645 43.17 -40.97 -2.36
N SER A 646 43.70 -40.34 -3.42
CA SER A 646 43.47 -38.93 -3.71
C SER A 646 42.11 -38.64 -4.35
N PHE A 647 41.56 -39.57 -5.14
CA PHE A 647 40.25 -39.39 -5.78
C PHE A 647 39.12 -39.68 -4.80
N ASP A 648 39.22 -40.76 -4.01
CA ASP A 648 38.26 -41.04 -2.92
C ASP A 648 38.25 -39.94 -1.85
N ALA A 649 39.40 -39.33 -1.55
CA ALA A 649 39.47 -38.18 -0.65
C ALA A 649 38.80 -36.90 -1.22
N LYS A 650 38.73 -36.76 -2.55
CA LYS A 650 37.96 -35.71 -3.23
C LYS A 650 36.47 -36.05 -3.30
N LYS A 651 36.11 -37.31 -3.60
CA LYS A 651 34.73 -37.81 -3.63
C LYS A 651 34.02 -37.65 -2.28
N LYS A 652 34.75 -37.80 -1.17
CA LYS A 652 34.29 -37.47 0.21
C LYS A 652 33.97 -35.98 0.46
N ARG A 653 34.16 -35.09 -0.52
CA ARG A 653 33.74 -33.68 -0.48
C ARG A 653 32.46 -33.39 -1.29
N VAL A 654 31.97 -34.34 -2.08
CA VAL A 654 30.66 -34.25 -2.76
C VAL A 654 29.55 -34.23 -1.70
N TYR A 655 28.52 -33.42 -1.91
CA TYR A 655 27.36 -33.42 -1.00
C TYR A 655 26.35 -34.51 -1.42
N GLY A 656 26.07 -35.45 -0.50
CA GLY A 656 25.08 -36.51 -0.73
C GLY A 656 25.42 -37.38 -1.95
N TYR A 657 24.47 -37.49 -2.90
CA TYR A 657 24.61 -38.25 -4.15
C TYR A 657 24.49 -37.34 -5.39
N GLU A 658 25.08 -36.14 -5.30
CA GLU A 658 25.18 -35.18 -6.41
C GLU A 658 26.18 -35.64 -7.49
N GLN A 659 26.31 -34.87 -8.58
CA GLN A 659 27.28 -35.18 -9.63
C GLN A 659 28.72 -35.15 -9.07
N ASP A 660 29.51 -36.20 -9.31
CA ASP A 660 30.85 -36.37 -8.71
C ASP A 660 31.78 -35.16 -8.95
N TRP A 661 31.75 -34.52 -10.13
CA TRP A 661 32.57 -33.34 -10.43
C TRP A 661 32.31 -32.13 -9.52
N SER A 662 31.20 -32.09 -8.78
CA SER A 662 30.80 -30.97 -7.91
C SER A 662 31.72 -30.73 -6.71
N TRP A 663 32.60 -31.67 -6.36
CA TRP A 663 33.55 -31.53 -5.23
C TRP A 663 34.43 -30.27 -5.29
N SER A 664 34.60 -29.70 -6.50
CA SER A 664 35.42 -28.53 -6.80
C SER A 664 34.67 -27.19 -6.76
N LEU A 665 33.34 -27.19 -6.53
CA LEU A 665 32.56 -25.95 -6.43
C LEU A 665 32.87 -25.14 -5.16
N PRO A 666 32.87 -23.80 -5.23
CA PRO A 666 32.93 -22.94 -4.04
C PRO A 666 31.77 -23.22 -3.09
N THR A 667 32.07 -23.50 -1.82
CA THR A 667 31.05 -23.86 -0.82
C THR A 667 30.39 -22.67 -0.13
N TRP A 668 30.89 -21.45 -0.32
CA TRP A 668 30.48 -20.24 0.42
C TRP A 668 29.75 -19.18 -0.42
N THR A 669 29.87 -19.22 -1.74
CA THR A 669 29.36 -18.18 -2.67
C THR A 669 27.83 -18.01 -2.63
N TRP A 670 27.10 -19.07 -2.25
CA TRP A 670 25.66 -19.04 -1.99
C TRP A 670 25.25 -17.94 -1.00
N LEU A 671 26.10 -17.62 -0.02
CA LEU A 671 25.83 -16.61 1.00
C LEU A 671 25.82 -15.20 0.37
N LEU A 672 26.79 -14.92 -0.50
CA LEU A 672 26.84 -13.67 -1.25
C LEU A 672 25.64 -13.54 -2.21
N GLN A 673 25.30 -14.64 -2.92
CA GLN A 673 24.10 -14.67 -3.77
C GLN A 673 22.83 -14.38 -2.97
N PHE A 674 22.65 -15.02 -1.82
CA PHE A 674 21.49 -14.82 -0.96
C PHE A 674 21.40 -13.40 -0.39
N LEU A 675 22.51 -12.85 0.11
CA LEU A 675 22.58 -11.49 0.66
C LEU A 675 22.39 -10.39 -0.40
N ILE A 676 22.53 -10.71 -1.69
CA ILE A 676 22.17 -9.83 -2.81
C ILE A 676 20.70 -10.04 -3.21
N LEU A 677 20.26 -11.30 -3.31
CA LEU A 677 18.95 -11.67 -3.85
C LEU A 677 17.77 -11.38 -2.92
N ALA A 678 17.93 -11.51 -1.60
CA ALA A 678 16.82 -11.40 -0.66
C ALA A 678 16.68 -10.02 0.03
N PRO A 679 17.70 -9.46 0.73
CA PRO A 679 17.47 -8.34 1.66
C PRO A 679 16.84 -7.10 1.01
N VAL A 680 17.49 -6.52 -0.02
CA VAL A 680 16.97 -5.29 -0.65
C VAL A 680 15.64 -5.51 -1.38
N PRO A 681 15.46 -6.56 -2.21
CA PRO A 681 14.16 -6.82 -2.84
C PRO A 681 13.04 -7.08 -1.84
N VAL A 682 13.29 -7.82 -0.74
CA VAL A 682 12.27 -8.08 0.30
C VAL A 682 11.92 -6.81 1.08
N ILE A 683 12.87 -5.91 1.35
CA ILE A 683 12.58 -4.62 2.00
C ILE A 683 11.64 -3.80 1.11
N LEU A 684 11.95 -3.63 -0.18
CA LEU A 684 11.13 -2.82 -1.09
C LEU A 684 9.74 -3.43 -1.31
N VAL A 685 9.67 -4.71 -1.67
CA VAL A 685 8.39 -5.42 -1.88
C VAL A 685 7.57 -5.47 -0.59
N GLY A 686 8.21 -5.70 0.56
CA GLY A 686 7.54 -5.77 1.86
C GLY A 686 6.94 -4.43 2.29
N GLN A 687 7.66 -3.32 2.09
CA GLN A 687 7.15 -1.98 2.41
C GLN A 687 5.98 -1.58 1.50
N VAL A 688 6.07 -1.83 0.19
CA VAL A 688 4.96 -1.58 -0.76
C VAL A 688 3.76 -2.47 -0.42
N GLY A 689 4.00 -3.74 -0.06
CA GLY A 689 2.94 -4.67 0.35
C GLY A 689 2.24 -4.29 1.66
N LEU A 690 2.97 -3.74 2.63
CA LEU A 690 2.39 -3.22 3.88
C LEU A 690 1.52 -1.97 3.61
N LEU A 691 2.06 -0.97 2.91
CA LEU A 691 1.31 0.23 2.52
C LEU A 691 0.06 -0.08 1.68
N PHE A 692 0.17 -1.05 0.75
CA PHE A 692 -0.98 -1.58 0.01
C PHE A 692 -2.04 -2.14 0.97
N MET A 693 -1.64 -3.03 1.89
CA MET A 693 -2.59 -3.67 2.81
C MET A 693 -3.31 -2.67 3.70
N SER A 694 -2.59 -1.73 4.34
CA SER A 694 -3.20 -0.68 5.18
C SER A 694 -4.25 0.13 4.42
N GLY A 695 -3.96 0.51 3.16
CA GLY A 695 -4.88 1.28 2.33
C GLY A 695 -6.13 0.52 1.87
N VAL A 696 -6.08 -0.81 1.72
CA VAL A 696 -7.19 -1.57 1.10
C VAL A 696 -7.96 -2.52 2.03
N HIS A 697 -7.34 -3.07 3.09
CA HIS A 697 -7.86 -4.27 3.76
C HIS A 697 -9.23 -4.07 4.44
N GLN A 698 -9.53 -2.84 4.88
CA GLN A 698 -10.81 -2.47 5.48
C GLN A 698 -11.83 -1.90 4.47
N THR A 699 -11.47 -1.74 3.20
CA THR A 699 -12.40 -1.18 2.19
C THR A 699 -13.52 -2.13 1.77
N VAL A 700 -13.47 -3.40 2.18
CA VAL A 700 -14.58 -4.36 1.98
C VAL A 700 -15.88 -3.90 2.65
N ALA A 701 -15.80 -3.21 3.80
CA ALA A 701 -16.97 -2.61 4.45
C ALA A 701 -17.56 -1.41 3.68
N ASP A 702 -16.76 -0.76 2.83
CA ASP A 702 -17.21 0.33 1.97
C ASP A 702 -17.92 -0.18 0.68
N GLY A 703 -17.96 -1.51 0.46
CA GLY A 703 -18.62 -2.19 -0.67
C GLY A 703 -17.68 -2.94 -1.63
N ASN A 704 -16.36 -2.85 -1.43
CA ASN A 704 -15.38 -3.45 -2.35
C ASN A 704 -15.35 -4.99 -2.29
N ALA A 705 -15.20 -5.62 -3.46
CA ALA A 705 -14.99 -7.07 -3.55
C ALA A 705 -13.69 -7.50 -2.82
N ALA A 706 -13.77 -8.55 -2.01
CA ALA A 706 -12.65 -8.99 -1.18
C ALA A 706 -11.55 -9.76 -1.94
N LEU A 707 -11.92 -10.56 -2.96
CA LEU A 707 -10.98 -11.41 -3.70
C LEU A 707 -9.75 -10.68 -4.27
N PRO A 708 -9.85 -9.49 -4.91
CA PRO A 708 -8.69 -8.71 -5.33
C PRO A 708 -7.67 -8.41 -4.22
N ILE A 709 -8.12 -8.22 -2.98
CA ILE A 709 -7.25 -7.96 -1.83
C ILE A 709 -6.48 -9.24 -1.45
N TYR A 710 -7.17 -10.39 -1.37
CA TYR A 710 -6.51 -11.69 -1.15
C TYR A 710 -5.52 -12.05 -2.28
N LEU A 711 -5.83 -11.71 -3.53
CA LEU A 711 -4.92 -11.90 -4.66
C LEU A 711 -3.71 -10.94 -4.59
N GLY A 712 -3.89 -9.69 -4.16
CA GLY A 712 -2.78 -8.78 -3.86
C GLY A 712 -1.87 -9.32 -2.75
N ALA A 713 -2.46 -9.76 -1.63
CA ALA A 713 -1.76 -10.42 -0.53
C ALA A 713 -0.97 -11.67 -0.98
N ALA A 714 -1.54 -12.47 -1.88
CA ALA A 714 -0.86 -13.61 -2.50
C ALA A 714 0.34 -13.17 -3.35
N VAL A 715 0.18 -12.14 -4.20
CA VAL A 715 1.27 -11.61 -5.05
C VAL A 715 2.44 -11.09 -4.21
N PHE A 716 2.18 -10.28 -3.18
CA PHE A 716 3.24 -9.81 -2.29
C PHE A 716 3.92 -10.96 -1.54
N THR A 717 3.16 -11.96 -1.07
CA THR A 717 3.71 -13.18 -0.46
C THR A 717 4.68 -13.90 -1.41
N ILE A 718 4.28 -14.10 -2.67
CA ILE A 718 5.12 -14.80 -3.67
C ILE A 718 6.40 -14.00 -3.96
N LEU A 719 6.29 -12.67 -4.14
CA LEU A 719 7.43 -11.80 -4.40
C LEU A 719 8.41 -11.74 -3.21
N ILE A 720 7.92 -11.77 -1.97
CA ILE A 720 8.75 -11.82 -0.75
C ILE A 720 9.51 -13.16 -0.65
N LEU A 721 8.92 -14.27 -1.09
CA LEU A 721 9.46 -15.63 -0.82
C LEU A 721 10.22 -16.27 -1.99
N ALA A 722 9.99 -15.84 -3.23
CA ALA A 722 10.74 -16.30 -4.40
C ALA A 722 12.29 -16.26 -4.26
N PRO A 723 12.92 -15.30 -3.55
CA PRO A 723 14.37 -15.27 -3.31
C PRO A 723 14.91 -16.46 -2.51
N LEU A 724 14.08 -17.14 -1.70
CA LEU A 724 14.47 -18.34 -0.96
C LEU A 724 14.50 -19.59 -1.86
N GLY A 725 13.71 -19.61 -2.94
CA GLY A 725 13.51 -20.79 -3.79
C GLY A 725 14.78 -21.51 -4.25
N PRO A 726 15.84 -20.81 -4.73
CA PRO A 726 17.12 -21.45 -5.11
C PRO A 726 17.84 -22.19 -3.97
N PHE A 727 17.49 -21.92 -2.71
CA PHE A 727 18.15 -22.42 -1.50
C PHE A 727 17.29 -23.42 -0.70
N LEU A 728 15.96 -23.46 -0.91
CA LEU A 728 15.01 -24.29 -0.13
C LEU A 728 15.33 -25.80 -0.13
N HIS A 729 15.93 -26.34 -1.19
CA HIS A 729 16.37 -27.74 -1.24
C HIS A 729 17.47 -28.09 -0.20
N ARG A 730 18.01 -27.11 0.52
CA ARG A 730 18.91 -27.29 1.66
C ARG A 730 18.27 -26.96 3.02
N TYR A 731 16.96 -26.71 3.12
CA TYR A 731 16.34 -26.47 4.42
C TYR A 731 16.25 -27.75 5.25
N THR A 732 16.56 -27.67 6.56
CA THR A 732 16.22 -28.72 7.52
C THR A 732 14.71 -28.70 7.81
N TYR A 733 14.16 -29.86 8.19
CA TYR A 733 12.71 -30.02 8.35
C TYR A 733 12.10 -29.20 9.49
N HIS A 734 12.89 -28.68 10.43
CA HIS A 734 12.37 -28.03 11.64
C HIS A 734 11.49 -26.81 11.32
N ILE A 735 11.97 -25.89 10.47
CA ILE A 735 11.26 -24.65 10.16
C ILE A 735 10.03 -24.92 9.27
N PRO A 736 10.10 -25.72 8.18
CA PRO A 736 8.92 -26.07 7.39
C PRO A 736 7.84 -26.84 8.17
N VAL A 737 8.22 -27.73 9.09
CA VAL A 737 7.23 -28.43 9.96
C VAL A 737 6.61 -27.48 10.98
N PHE A 738 7.38 -26.54 11.55
CA PHE A 738 6.82 -25.48 12.40
C PHE A 738 5.86 -24.56 11.63
N LEU A 739 6.22 -24.16 10.39
CA LEU A 739 5.35 -23.41 9.50
C LEU A 739 4.10 -24.20 9.10
N PHE A 740 4.15 -25.52 8.98
CA PHE A 740 2.95 -26.34 8.75
C PHE A 740 1.96 -26.28 9.93
N LEU A 741 2.46 -26.20 11.18
CA LEU A 741 1.59 -26.01 12.35
C LEU A 741 0.98 -24.59 12.39
N ILE A 742 1.75 -23.56 12.01
CA ILE A 742 1.23 -22.19 11.84
C ILE A 742 0.19 -22.15 10.71
N LEU A 743 0.45 -22.81 9.58
CA LEU A 743 -0.49 -22.94 8.47
C LEU A 743 -1.81 -23.55 8.93
N ALA A 744 -1.79 -24.67 9.64
CA ALA A 744 -3.00 -25.32 10.14
C ALA A 744 -3.78 -24.40 11.09
N GLY A 745 -3.12 -23.81 12.09
CA GLY A 745 -3.77 -22.93 13.07
C GLY A 745 -4.33 -21.64 12.44
N THR A 746 -3.55 -20.96 11.60
CA THR A 746 -3.98 -19.72 10.95
C THR A 746 -5.03 -19.95 9.86
N LEU A 747 -4.99 -21.08 9.14
CA LEU A 747 -6.04 -21.42 8.18
C LEU A 747 -7.37 -21.72 8.89
N ILE A 748 -7.36 -22.50 9.98
CA ILE A 748 -8.57 -22.75 10.77
C ILE A 748 -9.13 -21.43 11.33
N TYR A 749 -8.27 -20.55 11.86
CA TYR A 749 -8.67 -19.22 12.29
C TYR A 749 -9.29 -18.41 11.14
N ASN A 750 -8.62 -18.29 10.00
CA ASN A 750 -9.11 -17.51 8.87
C ASN A 750 -10.45 -18.03 8.30
N LEU A 751 -10.73 -19.34 8.39
CA LEU A 751 -11.97 -19.93 7.89
C LEU A 751 -13.15 -19.89 8.88
N VAL A 752 -12.91 -19.65 10.18
CA VAL A 752 -13.93 -19.82 11.23
C VAL A 752 -14.07 -18.60 12.16
N ALA A 753 -13.06 -17.74 12.27
CA ALA A 753 -13.10 -16.57 13.14
C ALA A 753 -14.09 -15.50 12.63
N PHE A 754 -14.85 -14.92 13.56
CA PHE A 754 -15.72 -13.79 13.27
C PHE A 754 -14.88 -12.56 12.83
N PRO A 755 -15.24 -11.89 11.72
CA PRO A 755 -14.33 -10.95 11.05
C PRO A 755 -14.22 -9.56 11.69
N PHE A 756 -15.09 -9.19 12.65
CA PHE A 756 -15.14 -7.85 13.26
C PHE A 756 -14.91 -7.90 14.78
N SER A 757 -14.54 -6.77 15.38
CA SER A 757 -14.34 -6.65 16.84
C SER A 757 -14.39 -5.19 17.31
N GLY A 758 -14.45 -4.92 18.61
CA GLY A 758 -14.47 -3.54 19.15
C GLY A 758 -13.25 -2.67 18.78
N ASN A 759 -12.13 -3.28 18.36
CA ASN A 759 -10.96 -2.58 17.81
C ASN A 759 -10.99 -2.41 16.29
N ASN A 760 -11.77 -3.23 15.58
CA ASN A 760 -11.94 -3.22 14.13
C ASN A 760 -13.44 -3.38 13.83
N ARG A 761 -14.20 -2.32 14.13
CA ARG A 761 -15.66 -2.31 14.03
C ARG A 761 -16.11 -2.23 12.58
N LEU A 762 -17.18 -2.92 12.21
CA LEU A 762 -17.84 -2.79 10.92
C LEU A 762 -18.62 -1.47 10.87
N LYS A 763 -18.34 -0.63 9.88
CA LYS A 763 -19.10 0.60 9.64
C LYS A 763 -20.44 0.28 8.98
N LEU A 764 -21.53 0.77 9.57
CA LEU A 764 -22.87 0.81 8.98
C LEU A 764 -23.28 2.26 8.72
N PHE A 765 -23.89 2.50 7.57
CA PHE A 765 -24.25 3.82 7.09
C PHE A 765 -25.70 4.14 7.44
N PHE A 766 -25.92 5.11 8.33
CA PHE A 766 -27.24 5.55 8.82
C PHE A 766 -27.82 6.67 7.96
N LEU A 767 -29.13 6.59 7.73
CA LEU A 767 -29.96 7.70 7.24
C LEU A 767 -31.39 7.54 7.75
N GLN A 768 -31.97 8.63 8.25
CA GLN A 768 -33.38 8.73 8.58
C GLN A 768 -34.10 9.68 7.61
N THR A 769 -35.24 9.26 7.08
CA THR A 769 -36.05 10.05 6.14
C THR A 769 -37.44 10.29 6.71
N VAL A 770 -37.89 11.55 6.66
CA VAL A 770 -39.24 11.95 7.08
C VAL A 770 -39.96 12.57 5.89
N ASP A 771 -41.12 12.03 5.54
CA ASP A 771 -42.10 12.71 4.70
C ASP A 771 -42.86 13.73 5.55
N LEU A 772 -42.73 15.01 5.22
CA LEU A 772 -43.29 16.13 5.98
C LEU A 772 -44.73 16.47 5.55
N ASP A 773 -45.25 15.83 4.50
CA ASP A 773 -46.63 15.97 4.02
C ASP A 773 -47.51 14.81 4.55
N THR A 774 -46.95 13.59 4.69
CA THR A 774 -47.68 12.41 5.25
C THR A 774 -47.30 12.06 6.69
N GLY A 775 -46.18 12.55 7.21
CA GLY A 775 -45.66 12.20 8.54
C GLY A 775 -44.96 10.84 8.62
N ILE A 776 -44.77 10.14 7.50
CA ILE A 776 -44.10 8.83 7.46
C ILE A 776 -42.62 8.99 7.83
N ASN A 777 -42.22 8.34 8.93
CA ASN A 777 -40.85 8.27 9.41
C ASN A 777 -40.24 6.90 9.05
N SER A 778 -39.10 6.89 8.36
CA SER A 778 -38.34 5.66 8.13
C SER A 778 -36.87 5.84 8.49
N VAL A 779 -36.31 4.81 9.13
CA VAL A 779 -34.89 4.71 9.48
C VAL A 779 -34.29 3.62 8.62
N SER A 780 -33.09 3.88 8.09
CA SER A 780 -32.35 2.95 7.24
C SER A 780 -30.92 2.75 7.75
N LEU A 781 -30.45 1.51 7.61
CA LEU A 781 -29.04 1.15 7.74
C LEU A 781 -28.57 0.47 6.45
N THR A 782 -27.47 0.94 5.90
CA THR A 782 -26.76 0.33 4.77
C THR A 782 -25.45 -0.29 5.21
N GLY A 783 -25.11 -1.48 4.71
CA GLY A 783 -23.87 -2.17 5.05
C GLY A 783 -23.71 -3.52 4.37
N LEU A 784 -22.76 -4.31 4.86
CA LEU A 784 -22.66 -5.73 4.49
C LEU A 784 -23.93 -6.45 4.96
N GLY A 785 -24.60 -7.17 4.05
CA GLY A 785 -25.91 -7.78 4.27
C GLY A 785 -25.92 -8.94 5.28
N ASP A 786 -26.61 -10.02 4.93
CA ASP A 786 -26.73 -11.19 5.81
C ASP A 786 -25.34 -11.84 6.09
N PRO A 787 -25.03 -12.20 7.36
CA PRO A 787 -25.86 -12.03 8.55
C PRO A 787 -25.79 -10.63 9.18
N TYR A 788 -24.69 -9.90 9.02
CA TYR A 788 -24.26 -8.77 9.88
C TYR A 788 -25.30 -7.64 10.01
N LEU A 789 -25.85 -7.16 8.89
CA LEU A 789 -26.85 -6.08 8.91
C LEU A 789 -28.16 -6.53 9.58
N ARG A 790 -28.58 -7.78 9.36
CA ARG A 790 -29.79 -8.34 9.99
C ARG A 790 -29.59 -8.63 11.48
N GLU A 791 -28.42 -9.14 11.87
CA GLU A 791 -28.06 -9.34 13.27
C GLU A 791 -28.06 -8.01 14.04
N THR A 792 -27.51 -6.95 13.42
CA THR A 792 -27.53 -5.60 14.00
C THR A 792 -28.95 -5.07 14.12
N ILE A 793 -29.78 -5.15 13.07
CA ILE A 793 -31.17 -4.66 13.13
C ILE A 793 -32.00 -5.47 14.13
N ALA A 794 -31.74 -6.77 14.29
CA ALA A 794 -32.42 -7.62 15.27
C ALA A 794 -32.09 -7.29 16.74
N SER A 795 -31.03 -6.52 17.02
CA SER A 795 -30.74 -6.03 18.37
C SER A 795 -31.48 -4.74 18.74
N LEU A 796 -32.08 -4.05 17.76
CA LEU A 796 -32.71 -2.73 17.94
C LEU A 796 -34.16 -2.86 18.44
N PRO A 797 -34.52 -2.27 19.60
CA PRO A 797 -35.90 -2.31 20.12
C PRO A 797 -36.96 -1.78 19.15
N SER A 798 -36.69 -0.70 18.41
CA SER A 798 -37.65 -0.13 17.45
C SER A 798 -37.93 -1.04 16.25
N ALA A 799 -36.98 -1.88 15.85
CA ALA A 799 -37.16 -2.84 14.76
C ALA A 799 -37.90 -4.13 15.19
N ALA A 800 -38.00 -4.39 16.50
CA ALA A 800 -38.59 -5.61 17.03
C ALA A 800 -40.04 -5.81 16.57
N GLY A 801 -40.32 -6.97 15.96
CA GLY A 801 -41.64 -7.31 15.41
C GLY A 801 -41.97 -6.69 14.05
N GLN A 802 -41.12 -5.82 13.50
CA GLN A 802 -41.24 -5.34 12.11
C GLN A 802 -40.56 -6.31 11.13
N GLN A 803 -40.94 -6.22 9.85
CA GLN A 803 -40.16 -6.81 8.76
C GLN A 803 -39.44 -5.67 8.00
N PRO A 804 -38.12 -5.45 8.22
CA PRO A 804 -37.39 -4.41 7.51
C PRO A 804 -37.32 -4.71 6.01
N SER A 805 -37.58 -3.70 5.19
CA SER A 805 -37.47 -3.81 3.73
C SER A 805 -36.01 -3.68 3.33
N CYS A 806 -35.40 -4.79 2.92
CA CYS A 806 -33.98 -4.86 2.56
C CYS A 806 -33.82 -4.97 1.03
N THR A 807 -33.06 -4.06 0.44
CA THR A 807 -32.79 -3.98 -1.01
C THR A 807 -31.31 -3.71 -1.29
N PRO A 808 -30.76 -3.99 -2.48
CA PRO A 808 -29.41 -3.57 -2.85
C PRO A 808 -29.31 -2.03 -2.84
N SER A 809 -28.30 -1.47 -2.18
CA SER A 809 -28.21 -0.01 -2.04
C SER A 809 -27.95 0.68 -3.38
N THR A 810 -28.63 1.80 -3.59
CA THR A 810 -28.46 2.63 -4.79
C THR A 810 -27.33 3.65 -4.66
N SER A 811 -26.82 3.88 -3.43
CA SER A 811 -25.73 4.81 -3.15
C SER A 811 -24.35 4.14 -3.10
N ARG A 812 -24.29 2.87 -2.69
CA ARG A 812 -23.04 2.10 -2.50
C ARG A 812 -23.15 0.72 -3.14
N GLU A 813 -22.51 0.56 -4.29
CA GLU A 813 -22.40 -0.72 -5.00
C GLU A 813 -21.85 -1.81 -4.05
N GLY A 814 -22.50 -2.98 -4.02
CA GLY A 814 -22.08 -4.13 -3.19
C GLY A 814 -22.64 -4.16 -1.77
N LEU A 815 -23.35 -3.12 -1.31
CA LEU A 815 -23.99 -3.10 0.01
C LEU A 815 -25.51 -3.33 -0.05
N THR A 816 -26.09 -3.79 1.06
CA THR A 816 -27.54 -3.91 1.27
C THR A 816 -28.02 -2.76 2.13
N GLU A 817 -29.17 -2.19 1.79
CA GLU A 817 -29.87 -1.12 2.48
C GLU A 817 -31.18 -1.68 3.05
N CYS A 818 -31.33 -1.66 4.37
CA CYS A 818 -32.52 -2.15 5.09
C CYS A 818 -33.21 -1.00 5.82
N ALA A 819 -34.52 -0.82 5.58
CA ALA A 819 -35.32 0.25 6.15
C ALA A 819 -36.54 -0.26 6.94
N TRP A 820 -36.88 0.42 8.04
CA TRP A 820 -38.04 0.15 8.89
C TRP A 820 -38.66 1.47 9.42
N HIS A 821 -39.76 1.39 10.18
CA HIS A 821 -40.35 2.55 10.85
C HIS A 821 -39.70 2.75 12.23
N GLY A 822 -38.76 3.69 12.33
CA GLY A 822 -38.02 3.94 13.59
C GLY A 822 -38.65 4.98 14.53
N LEU A 823 -37.88 5.36 15.55
CA LEU A 823 -38.22 6.46 16.47
C LEU A 823 -38.18 7.81 15.75
N ALA A 824 -39.06 8.75 16.12
CA ALA A 824 -39.22 10.02 15.39
C ALA A 824 -38.21 11.10 15.85
N PRO A 825 -37.67 11.94 14.94
CA PRO A 825 -36.53 12.81 15.24
C PRO A 825 -36.94 14.21 15.74
N ASN A 826 -36.38 14.67 16.86
CA ASN A 826 -36.71 15.92 17.54
C ASN A 826 -35.92 17.14 17.00
N VAL A 827 -35.82 17.23 15.67
CA VAL A 827 -34.92 18.19 14.97
C VAL A 827 -35.49 19.61 14.84
N VAL A 828 -36.81 19.78 14.93
CA VAL A 828 -37.45 21.12 14.99
C VAL A 828 -38.26 21.22 16.28
N LYS A 829 -37.83 22.11 17.17
CA LYS A 829 -38.48 22.32 18.48
C LYS A 829 -39.89 22.89 18.27
N SER A 830 -40.91 22.08 18.54
CA SER A 830 -42.34 22.42 18.40
C SER A 830 -42.70 23.68 19.20
N PRO A 831 -43.54 24.60 18.66
CA PRO A 831 -44.10 25.71 19.43
C PRO A 831 -45.11 25.25 20.51
N HIS A 832 -45.50 23.97 20.51
CA HIS A 832 -46.44 23.37 21.44
C HIS A 832 -45.86 22.06 22.02
N PRO A 833 -45.28 22.08 23.24
CA PRO A 833 -44.61 20.91 23.82
C PRO A 833 -45.55 19.74 24.17
N ASN A 834 -46.87 19.96 24.14
CA ASN A 834 -47.88 18.93 24.38
C ASN A 834 -48.30 18.15 23.11
N ILE A 835 -47.74 18.50 21.94
CA ILE A 835 -48.04 17.83 20.66
C ILE A 835 -46.88 16.87 20.32
N PRO A 836 -47.16 15.59 20.00
CA PRO A 836 -46.10 14.64 19.59
C PRO A 836 -45.33 15.15 18.35
N PRO A 837 -43.98 14.99 18.31
CA PRO A 837 -43.16 15.52 17.23
C PRO A 837 -43.64 15.19 15.81
N LEU A 838 -44.18 13.99 15.57
CA LEU A 838 -44.75 13.56 14.28
C LEU A 838 -45.75 14.57 13.68
N ASN A 839 -46.53 15.24 14.52
CA ASN A 839 -47.58 16.16 14.09
C ASN A 839 -47.08 17.60 13.90
N THR A 840 -45.75 17.84 13.94
CA THR A 840 -45.14 19.18 13.97
C THR A 840 -44.13 19.41 12.84
N TYR A 841 -43.75 18.37 12.09
CA TYR A 841 -42.72 18.44 11.05
C TYR A 841 -43.15 19.20 9.78
N ALA A 842 -44.45 19.46 9.60
CA ALA A 842 -44.96 20.23 8.47
C ALA A 842 -44.33 21.64 8.36
N ASP A 843 -43.93 22.25 9.49
CA ASP A 843 -43.30 23.57 9.53
C ASP A 843 -41.78 23.54 9.28
N TRP A 844 -41.14 22.37 9.17
CA TRP A 844 -39.68 22.27 8.99
C TRP A 844 -39.23 22.82 7.63
N LEU A 845 -39.94 22.47 6.57
CA LEU A 845 -39.64 22.89 5.19
C LEU A 845 -40.85 23.62 4.60
N THR A 846 -40.63 24.84 4.10
CA THR A 846 -41.58 25.54 3.24
C THR A 846 -40.96 25.78 1.87
N TYR A 847 -41.76 25.57 0.81
CA TYR A 847 -41.36 25.89 -0.55
C TYR A 847 -42.53 26.50 -1.33
N HIS A 848 -42.22 27.27 -2.36
CA HIS A 848 -43.18 27.88 -3.28
C HIS A 848 -42.66 27.76 -4.73
N VAL A 849 -43.49 27.20 -5.63
CA VAL A 849 -43.17 27.08 -7.06
C VAL A 849 -43.90 28.16 -7.84
N PHE A 850 -43.18 28.83 -8.73
CA PHE A 850 -43.71 29.83 -9.66
C PHE A 850 -43.33 29.43 -11.09
N ARG A 851 -44.34 29.22 -11.94
CA ARG A 851 -44.18 28.82 -13.35
C ARG A 851 -45.02 29.72 -14.24
N ALA A 852 -44.46 30.18 -15.36
CA ALA A 852 -45.23 30.87 -16.40
C ALA A 852 -45.98 29.84 -17.28
N PRO A 853 -47.22 30.14 -17.75
CA PRO A 853 -47.96 29.25 -18.64
C PRO A 853 -47.15 28.85 -19.88
N ASN A 854 -47.18 27.57 -20.23
CA ASN A 854 -46.40 26.96 -21.32
C ASN A 854 -44.85 27.06 -21.24
N SER A 855 -44.27 27.59 -20.17
CA SER A 855 -42.81 27.65 -20.00
C SER A 855 -42.19 26.31 -19.58
N THR A 856 -40.94 26.04 -19.99
CA THR A 856 -40.08 24.97 -19.45
C THR A 856 -39.01 25.50 -18.48
N GLU A 857 -39.19 26.74 -18.02
CA GLU A 857 -38.49 27.35 -16.88
C GLU A 857 -39.48 27.52 -15.71
N ALA A 858 -39.02 27.21 -14.49
CA ALA A 858 -39.73 27.48 -13.25
C ALA A 858 -38.79 28.07 -12.19
N ARG A 859 -39.37 28.75 -11.19
CA ARG A 859 -38.67 29.29 -10.03
C ARG A 859 -39.18 28.58 -8.77
N ILE A 860 -38.28 27.95 -8.03
CA ILE A 860 -38.55 27.33 -6.74
C ILE A 860 -37.91 28.23 -5.67
N ARG A 861 -38.73 28.73 -4.74
CA ARG A 861 -38.27 29.33 -3.49
C ARG A 861 -38.41 28.31 -2.38
N LEU A 862 -37.42 28.20 -1.51
CA LEU A 862 -37.45 27.26 -0.37
C LEU A 862 -36.60 27.75 0.79
N TRP A 863 -36.97 27.34 2.00
CA TRP A 863 -36.16 27.47 3.21
C TRP A 863 -36.48 26.34 4.19
N GLY A 864 -35.49 25.98 5.01
CA GLY A 864 -35.61 25.00 6.09
C GLY A 864 -35.39 25.66 7.45
N ARG A 865 -36.28 25.41 8.41
CA ARG A 865 -36.09 25.84 9.80
C ARG A 865 -34.92 25.11 10.43
N SER A 866 -34.14 25.83 11.24
CA SER A 866 -32.91 25.36 11.88
C SER A 866 -31.94 24.59 10.97
N SER A 867 -31.87 24.91 9.68
CA SER A 867 -30.95 24.27 8.73
C SER A 867 -30.16 25.28 7.88
N ARG A 868 -29.00 24.84 7.37
CA ARG A 868 -28.16 25.53 6.38
C ARG A 868 -28.06 24.80 5.05
N ALA A 869 -28.61 23.59 4.97
CA ALA A 869 -28.40 22.68 3.86
C ALA A 869 -29.72 22.05 3.43
N CYS A 870 -30.10 22.28 2.18
CA CYS A 870 -31.27 21.65 1.56
C CYS A 870 -30.91 21.21 0.14
N LYS A 871 -31.72 20.33 -0.46
CA LYS A 871 -31.54 19.86 -1.82
C LYS A 871 -32.87 19.75 -2.56
N ILE A 872 -32.83 19.90 -3.88
CA ILE A 872 -33.97 19.68 -4.77
C ILE A 872 -33.65 18.43 -5.60
N GLN A 873 -34.49 17.40 -5.51
CA GLN A 873 -34.34 16.15 -6.25
C GLN A 873 -35.47 16.04 -7.29
N PHE A 874 -35.12 15.67 -8.53
CA PHE A 874 -36.03 15.60 -9.68
C PHE A 874 -36.09 14.18 -10.25
N HIS A 875 -37.28 13.71 -10.63
CA HIS A 875 -37.40 12.38 -11.27
C HIS A 875 -36.78 12.37 -12.67
N ARG A 876 -36.90 13.48 -13.41
CA ARG A 876 -36.27 13.73 -14.72
C ARG A 876 -35.16 14.79 -14.58
N PRO A 877 -34.04 14.69 -15.33
CA PRO A 877 -32.93 15.64 -15.19
C PRO A 877 -33.30 17.04 -15.68
N ILE A 878 -32.78 18.06 -15.00
CA ILE A 878 -32.77 19.46 -15.48
C ILE A 878 -31.57 19.72 -16.40
N ALA A 879 -31.70 20.73 -17.26
CA ALA A 879 -30.71 21.13 -18.27
C ALA A 879 -29.95 22.42 -17.92
N ASP A 880 -30.49 23.30 -17.06
CA ASP A 880 -29.77 24.45 -16.47
C ASP A 880 -30.43 24.85 -15.13
N PHE A 881 -29.67 25.50 -14.26
CA PHE A 881 -30.20 26.18 -13.07
C PHE A 881 -29.33 27.37 -12.68
N HIS A 882 -29.92 28.28 -11.90
CA HIS A 882 -29.22 29.43 -11.34
C HIS A 882 -29.86 29.82 -9.99
N VAL A 883 -29.04 29.94 -8.95
CA VAL A 883 -29.44 30.43 -7.63
C VAL A 883 -29.22 31.94 -7.58
N GLU A 884 -30.20 32.70 -7.10
CA GLU A 884 -30.11 34.15 -7.00
C GLU A 884 -28.96 34.59 -6.07
N GLY A 885 -28.03 35.39 -6.61
CA GLY A 885 -26.82 35.83 -5.91
C GLY A 885 -25.60 34.91 -6.02
N ALA A 886 -25.67 33.81 -6.80
CA ALA A 886 -24.54 32.93 -7.01
C ALA A 886 -23.43 33.53 -7.90
N GLY A 887 -22.17 33.33 -7.51
CA GLY A 887 -21.00 33.59 -8.35
C GLY A 887 -20.93 32.65 -9.55
N GLU A 888 -20.69 33.21 -10.74
CA GLU A 888 -20.50 32.45 -11.98
C GLU A 888 -19.02 32.40 -12.39
N ASP A 889 -18.46 31.19 -12.45
CA ASP A 889 -17.08 30.95 -12.87
C ASP A 889 -17.01 29.96 -14.04
N LYS A 890 -16.36 30.36 -15.13
CA LYS A 890 -16.22 29.58 -16.37
C LYS A 890 -15.24 28.39 -16.26
N ARG A 891 -14.66 28.16 -15.07
CA ARG A 891 -13.93 26.93 -14.72
C ARG A 891 -14.86 25.79 -14.28
N PHE A 892 -16.14 26.05 -14.01
CA PHE A 892 -17.08 25.08 -13.46
C PHE A 892 -18.38 25.04 -14.26
N ASP A 893 -18.74 23.87 -14.78
CA ASP A 893 -20.05 23.65 -15.40
C ASP A 893 -21.13 23.59 -14.33
N ARG A 894 -22.20 24.38 -14.47
CA ARG A 894 -23.33 24.40 -13.50
C ARG A 894 -24.07 23.07 -13.47
N VAL A 895 -24.28 22.47 -14.64
CA VAL A 895 -25.03 21.23 -14.85
C VAL A 895 -24.14 20.29 -15.69
N PRO A 896 -24.07 18.98 -15.36
CA PRO A 896 -23.31 18.01 -16.16
C PRO A 896 -23.85 17.88 -17.59
N GLU A 897 -23.03 17.38 -18.52
CA GLU A 897 -23.47 17.15 -19.92
C GLU A 897 -24.68 16.20 -20.05
N GLY A 898 -24.92 15.32 -19.07
CA GLY A 898 -26.08 14.43 -18.97
C GLY A 898 -27.26 14.99 -18.16
N GLY A 899 -27.26 16.29 -17.87
CA GLY A 899 -28.21 16.93 -16.97
C GLY A 899 -27.98 16.62 -15.49
N SER A 900 -28.80 17.21 -14.62
CA SER A 900 -28.72 17.01 -13.16
C SER A 900 -30.04 16.54 -12.58
N LYS A 901 -30.02 15.51 -11.73
CA LYS A 901 -31.21 15.04 -10.97
C LYS A 901 -31.25 15.56 -9.54
N GLU A 902 -30.18 16.20 -9.06
CA GLU A 902 -30.08 16.75 -7.72
C GLU A 902 -29.39 18.11 -7.75
N ILE A 903 -29.96 19.12 -7.10
CA ILE A 903 -29.30 20.37 -6.75
C ILE A 903 -29.10 20.39 -5.24
N ARG A 904 -27.86 20.46 -4.76
CA ARG A 904 -27.50 20.70 -3.36
C ARG A 904 -27.34 22.21 -3.13
N LEU A 905 -27.92 22.72 -2.05
CA LEU A 905 -27.97 24.14 -1.71
C LEU A 905 -27.44 24.32 -0.29
N TRP A 906 -26.25 24.91 -0.17
CA TRP A 906 -25.60 25.18 1.11
C TRP A 906 -25.50 26.69 1.34
N SER A 907 -25.71 27.11 2.59
CA SER A 907 -25.77 28.50 3.00
C SER A 907 -24.86 28.76 4.21
N ARG A 908 -24.18 29.91 4.23
CA ARG A 908 -23.44 30.37 5.43
C ARG A 908 -24.36 30.88 6.54
N THR A 909 -25.61 31.19 6.23
CA THR A 909 -26.63 31.66 7.19
C THR A 909 -27.72 30.62 7.39
N TRP A 910 -28.06 30.35 8.65
CA TRP A 910 -29.21 29.51 9.02
C TRP A 910 -30.52 30.07 8.47
N GLU A 911 -31.47 29.19 8.14
CA GLU A 911 -32.84 29.52 7.69
C GLU A 911 -32.93 30.42 6.43
N LYS A 912 -31.91 30.39 5.56
CA LYS A 912 -31.87 31.19 4.33
C LYS A 912 -32.97 30.79 3.34
N GLU A 913 -33.67 31.77 2.75
CA GLU A 913 -34.47 31.56 1.55
C GLU A 913 -33.55 31.43 0.33
N TRP A 914 -33.52 30.25 -0.30
CA TRP A 914 -32.94 30.09 -1.63
C TRP A 914 -34.00 30.34 -2.69
N ASN A 915 -33.66 31.14 -3.69
CA ASN A 915 -34.50 31.45 -4.84
C ASN A 915 -33.82 30.90 -6.10
N VAL A 916 -34.32 29.74 -6.56
CA VAL A 916 -33.66 28.90 -7.58
C VAL A 916 -34.47 28.91 -8.87
N ARG A 917 -33.87 29.35 -9.97
CA ARG A 917 -34.42 29.16 -11.32
C ARG A 917 -33.93 27.84 -11.88
N ILE A 918 -34.83 27.06 -12.47
CA ILE A 918 -34.53 25.77 -13.13
C ILE A 918 -35.12 25.74 -14.54
N ARG A 919 -34.44 25.05 -15.45
CA ARG A 919 -34.89 24.83 -16.83
C ARG A 919 -34.70 23.37 -17.22
N TRP A 920 -35.69 22.80 -17.87
CA TRP A 920 -35.65 21.44 -18.42
C TRP A 920 -36.05 21.40 -19.90
N GLU A 921 -35.77 20.27 -20.54
CA GLU A 921 -36.15 19.97 -21.91
C GLU A 921 -37.37 19.03 -21.92
N VAL A 922 -38.13 19.02 -23.01
CA VAL A 922 -39.36 18.22 -23.14
C VAL A 922 -39.17 17.18 -24.23
N GLU A 923 -39.02 15.92 -23.79
CA GLU A 923 -38.97 14.76 -24.68
C GLU A 923 -40.32 14.54 -25.38
N GLU A 924 -40.30 14.09 -26.63
CA GLU A 924 -41.52 13.82 -27.40
C GLU A 924 -42.41 12.76 -26.70
N GLY A 925 -43.71 13.04 -26.62
CA GLY A 925 -44.67 12.21 -25.89
C GLY A 925 -44.68 12.39 -24.37
N SER A 926 -43.71 13.10 -23.79
CA SER A 926 -43.68 13.38 -22.34
C SER A 926 -44.54 14.61 -21.97
N GLY A 927 -45.07 14.61 -20.75
CA GLY A 927 -45.79 15.78 -20.22
C GLY A 927 -44.86 16.98 -20.04
N ARG A 928 -45.37 18.19 -20.30
CA ARG A 928 -44.61 19.45 -20.10
C ARG A 928 -44.28 19.74 -18.63
N GLY A 929 -44.89 19.04 -17.68
CA GLY A 929 -44.68 19.25 -16.25
C GLY A 929 -43.38 18.65 -15.72
N MET A 930 -42.98 19.06 -14.52
CA MET A 930 -41.83 18.52 -13.80
C MET A 930 -42.21 18.20 -12.35
N ASP A 931 -41.67 17.11 -11.84
CA ASP A 931 -42.02 16.51 -10.56
C ASP A 931 -40.78 16.06 -9.80
N GLY A 932 -40.87 16.08 -8.47
CA GLY A 932 -39.75 15.81 -7.58
C GLY A 932 -40.07 16.09 -6.13
N LYS A 933 -39.01 16.27 -5.32
CA LYS A 933 -39.11 16.65 -3.91
C LYS A 933 -38.06 17.68 -3.51
N VAL A 934 -38.46 18.61 -2.66
CA VAL A 934 -37.51 19.44 -1.90
C VAL A 934 -37.23 18.72 -0.59
N VAL A 935 -35.97 18.73 -0.15
CA VAL A 935 -35.51 18.04 1.06
C VAL A 935 -34.64 19.02 1.84
N CYS A 936 -34.84 19.16 3.15
CA CYS A 936 -33.90 19.86 4.03
C CYS A 936 -33.21 18.90 4.98
N LEU A 937 -31.95 19.19 5.26
CA LEU A 937 -31.03 18.29 5.93
C LEU A 937 -30.83 18.71 7.39
N TRP A 938 -30.78 17.72 8.28
CA TRP A 938 -30.26 17.87 9.63
C TRP A 938 -28.99 17.03 9.79
N SER A 939 -27.93 17.66 10.30
CA SER A 939 -26.61 17.02 10.46
C SER A 939 -25.99 17.27 11.84
N ASP A 940 -26.75 17.82 12.80
CA ASP A 940 -26.27 18.15 14.15
C ASP A 940 -26.68 17.06 15.16
N ASP A 941 -25.71 16.46 15.83
CA ASP A 941 -25.89 15.21 16.59
C ASP A 941 -25.14 15.28 17.94
N ASN A 942 -25.05 16.51 18.47
CA ASN A 942 -24.30 16.83 19.68
C ASN A 942 -25.18 16.93 20.95
N GLU A 943 -26.52 16.98 20.81
CA GLU A 943 -27.48 16.85 21.93
C GLU A 943 -28.19 15.48 21.83
N THR A 944 -27.99 14.60 22.82
CA THR A 944 -28.70 13.31 22.91
C THR A 944 -30.22 13.52 22.92
N GLY A 945 -30.96 12.72 22.15
CA GLY A 945 -32.41 12.83 22.00
C GLY A 945 -32.88 13.73 20.85
N LEU A 946 -31.99 14.37 20.09
CA LEU A 946 -32.33 14.99 18.80
C LEU A 946 -32.66 13.95 17.73
N ILE A 947 -31.92 12.84 17.69
CA ILE A 947 -32.08 11.75 16.72
C ILE A 947 -32.22 10.42 17.48
N PRO A 948 -33.38 10.15 18.13
CA PRO A 948 -33.51 9.00 19.05
C PRO A 948 -33.27 7.64 18.40
N ALA A 949 -33.43 7.52 17.08
CA ALA A 949 -33.09 6.31 16.33
C ALA A 949 -31.57 6.09 16.21
N LEU A 950 -30.77 7.15 16.11
CA LEU A 950 -29.30 7.07 16.10
C LEU A 950 -28.76 6.83 17.52
N ASP A 951 -29.36 7.45 18.53
CA ASP A 951 -29.10 7.16 19.94
C ASP A 951 -29.38 5.68 20.28
N GLU A 952 -30.51 5.14 19.80
CA GLU A 952 -30.86 3.72 19.96
C GLU A 952 -29.82 2.80 19.31
N ILE A 953 -29.42 3.05 18.06
CA ILE A 953 -28.42 2.22 17.38
C ILE A 953 -27.07 2.28 18.10
N ARG A 954 -26.63 3.46 18.56
CA ARG A 954 -25.40 3.59 19.36
C ARG A 954 -25.44 2.86 20.70
N HIS A 955 -26.63 2.65 21.28
CA HIS A 955 -26.79 2.00 22.59
C HIS A 955 -27.02 0.49 22.50
N PHE A 956 -27.67 0.01 21.42
CA PHE A 956 -28.09 -1.39 21.29
C PHE A 956 -27.40 -2.19 20.17
N ALA A 957 -26.68 -1.55 19.25
CA ALA A 957 -25.87 -2.29 18.27
C ALA A 957 -24.71 -3.04 18.95
N PRO A 958 -24.28 -4.21 18.44
CA PRO A 958 -23.15 -4.95 19.00
C PRO A 958 -21.84 -4.15 19.03
N ASP A 959 -20.96 -4.41 20.02
CA ASP A 959 -19.64 -3.76 20.18
C ASP A 959 -18.75 -3.76 18.91
N TRP A 960 -19.00 -4.69 17.99
CA TRP A 960 -18.29 -4.81 16.71
C TRP A 960 -18.86 -3.90 15.60
N VAL A 961 -19.86 -3.07 15.87
CA VAL A 961 -20.48 -2.11 14.94
C VAL A 961 -20.04 -0.67 15.24
N ALA A 962 -19.82 0.11 14.19
CA ALA A 962 -19.71 1.56 14.23
C ALA A 962 -20.76 2.18 13.29
N VAL A 963 -21.29 3.35 13.64
CA VAL A 963 -22.31 4.04 12.82
C VAL A 963 -21.69 5.28 12.17
N THR A 964 -21.99 5.51 10.89
CA THR A 964 -21.51 6.66 10.13
C THR A 964 -22.57 7.22 9.17
N LYS A 965 -22.41 8.44 8.65
CA LYS A 965 -23.39 9.08 7.76
C LYS A 965 -23.51 8.36 6.41
N SER A 966 -24.73 8.08 5.96
CA SER A 966 -24.98 7.54 4.60
C SER A 966 -25.06 8.64 3.54
N ALA A 967 -25.57 9.81 3.93
CA ALA A 967 -25.77 10.99 3.08
C ALA A 967 -25.32 12.28 3.79
N ASP A 968 -25.46 13.42 3.11
CA ASP A 968 -25.17 14.78 3.58
C ASP A 968 -25.87 15.13 4.91
N GLY A 969 -27.09 14.60 5.10
CA GLY A 969 -27.86 14.68 6.34
C GLY A 969 -27.94 13.34 7.07
N LEU A 970 -28.06 13.39 8.39
CA LEU A 970 -28.48 12.26 9.23
C LEU A 970 -30.00 12.08 9.18
N VAL A 971 -30.73 13.20 9.20
CA VAL A 971 -32.19 13.23 9.01
C VAL A 971 -32.52 14.10 7.79
N GLU A 972 -33.33 13.56 6.89
CA GLU A 972 -33.79 14.23 5.68
C GLU A 972 -35.31 14.42 5.72
N GLY A 973 -35.74 15.67 5.93
CA GLY A 973 -37.16 16.07 5.88
C GLY A 973 -37.54 16.49 4.46
N SER A 974 -38.48 15.79 3.83
CA SER A 974 -38.85 16.00 2.42
C SER A 974 -40.33 16.34 2.21
N LYS A 975 -40.60 17.12 1.14
CA LYS A 975 -41.94 17.39 0.61
C LYS A 975 -41.97 17.21 -0.90
N ALA A 976 -43.06 16.64 -1.43
CA ALA A 976 -43.23 16.43 -2.86
C ALA A 976 -43.71 17.72 -3.55
N PHE A 977 -43.36 17.92 -4.83
CA PHE A 977 -43.84 19.03 -5.65
C PHE A 977 -44.17 18.60 -7.09
N LEU A 978 -45.04 19.39 -7.74
CA LEU A 978 -45.44 19.25 -9.13
C LEU A 978 -45.51 20.63 -9.80
N ILE A 979 -45.00 20.74 -11.04
CA ILE A 979 -44.75 21.98 -11.80
C ILE A 979 -45.44 21.94 -13.16
#